data_AF-A0A8J4AEW4-F1
#
_entry.id   AF-A0A8J4AEW4-F1
#
_cell.length_a   1.000
_cell.length_b   1.000
_cell.length_c   1.000
_cell.angle_alpha   90.00
_cell.angle_beta   90.00
_cell.angle_gamma   90.00
#
_symmetry.space_group_name_H-M   'P 1'
#
loop_
_entity.id
_entity.type
_entity.pdbx_description
1 polymer ?
#
loop_
_entity_poly.entity_id
_entity_poly.type
_entity_poly.pdbx_seq_one_letter_code
_entity_poly.pdbx_strand_id
1 'polypeptide(L)'
;MQVIATAGHVDHGKSTLLRALTGREPDRWAEEHRRGLTIDLGYVWTTLASGATVAFVDVPGHARFVTNMLAGVGPVPAVLFVVAADEGWMPQSEEHLAALAALGVRHGVLAITRCDRADPAAATAAARERLADTPLAGLPAVAVSGTTGAGLDELRAALEALLRHLPAPAPEADVRLWIDRSFTIRGAGTVVTGTLPAGTVRVGDTLLLSPHDRPVTVRGLQCLDEPVRSASGVARVALNLRGVDAADVPRGAVLLTPGRWRPTRTLDVRLDRSDEPPPRQLHLHVGATALPVLVRRLGAGAARLRLPTPLPLRIGDRLILREPGRHRIVAGATVLDPMPPPLGRPRPSDATVVDRPRRPNDRAAELADLTGRPDLSGELRRRGLARVADLTAIGVPVEPPGTGQGGPADNPPADPARGAAVEGSPAGFERGGTAEGTSAEPPRGAAADSPPGGVVGSLAGPAGDVVGSLAGPAGGVVGSLAGPAGGVVDGWLVDPELWRRLRDALAAEVDRYARDDPLSAGLPVSAACRTLRLPTPALVLALAEGRLPVTAGRLTPPRRDADLPRPVEQAVRTLLARMPQPWAAPTADELAGLRLGPRELAAAVRTGRLVELAAGVVVAPGALDAAVAVLAELPQPFTLSTARQALGTTRRVAVPLLELLDRQGRTRRLADSRRHCPAEGFTS
;
A
#
# COMPACT_ATOMS: atom_id res chain seq x y z
N MET A 1 -22.01 4.78 -16.98
CA MET A 1 -21.48 4.90 -18.36
C MET A 1 -20.49 3.76 -18.59
N GLN A 2 -20.37 3.26 -19.82
CA GLN A 2 -19.38 2.25 -20.21
C GLN A 2 -18.63 2.73 -21.46
N VAL A 3 -17.38 2.28 -21.64
CA VAL A 3 -16.54 2.66 -22.78
C VAL A 3 -16.11 1.40 -23.53
N ILE A 4 -16.28 1.37 -24.86
CA ILE A 4 -15.94 0.25 -25.74
C ILE A 4 -14.97 0.76 -26.80
N ALA A 5 -13.88 0.06 -27.08
CA ALA A 5 -13.05 0.39 -28.24
C ALA A 5 -13.56 -0.30 -29.50
N THR A 6 -13.46 0.34 -30.66
CA THR A 6 -13.60 -0.37 -31.93
C THR A 6 -12.27 -1.03 -32.28
N ALA A 7 -12.30 -2.11 -33.06
CA ALA A 7 -11.09 -2.74 -33.61
C ALA A 7 -11.42 -3.35 -34.98
N GLY A 8 -10.41 -3.55 -35.83
CA GLY A 8 -10.57 -4.12 -37.16
C GLY A 8 -9.76 -3.37 -38.21
N HIS A 9 -9.63 -3.99 -39.39
CA HIS A 9 -8.89 -3.44 -40.53
C HIS A 9 -9.40 -2.06 -40.97
N VAL A 10 -8.51 -1.30 -41.61
CA VAL A 10 -8.83 0.00 -42.22
C VAL A 10 -9.98 -0.19 -43.22
N ASP A 11 -10.82 0.82 -43.38
CA ASP A 11 -11.94 0.82 -44.32
C ASP A 11 -13.03 -0.23 -44.12
N HIS A 12 -12.94 -1.19 -43.19
CA HIS A 12 -14.02 -2.14 -42.82
C HIS A 12 -15.29 -1.48 -42.24
N GLY A 13 -15.45 -0.16 -42.36
CA GLY A 13 -16.69 0.54 -42.01
C GLY A 13 -16.85 0.82 -40.52
N LYS A 14 -15.78 0.79 -39.72
CA LYS A 14 -15.82 1.13 -38.28
C LYS A 14 -16.52 2.47 -38.02
N SER A 15 -16.03 3.54 -38.63
CA SER A 15 -16.57 4.88 -38.42
C SER A 15 -17.96 5.06 -39.04
N THR A 16 -18.23 4.44 -40.19
CA THR A 16 -19.57 4.42 -40.81
C THR A 16 -20.59 3.73 -39.90
N LEU A 17 -20.22 2.60 -39.30
CA LEU A 17 -21.04 1.87 -38.35
C LEU A 17 -21.30 2.71 -37.09
N LEU A 18 -20.26 3.33 -36.53
CA LEU A 18 -20.40 4.22 -35.37
C LEU A 18 -21.33 5.39 -35.66
N ARG A 19 -21.23 6.02 -36.83
CA ARG A 19 -22.14 7.10 -37.24
C ARG A 19 -23.58 6.62 -37.33
N ALA A 20 -23.80 5.45 -37.95
CA ALA A 20 -25.14 4.88 -38.06
C ALA A 20 -25.73 4.47 -36.69
N LEU A 21 -24.88 3.99 -35.77
CA LEU A 21 -25.28 3.57 -34.44
C LEU A 21 -25.58 4.75 -33.50
N THR A 22 -24.78 5.81 -33.58
CA THR A 22 -24.80 6.93 -32.63
C THR A 22 -25.45 8.21 -33.14
N GLY A 23 -25.60 8.35 -34.47
CA GLY A 23 -26.01 9.60 -35.11
C GLY A 23 -24.94 10.70 -35.04
N ARG A 24 -23.71 10.39 -34.58
CA ARG A 24 -22.61 11.33 -34.38
C ARG A 24 -21.41 10.91 -35.21
N GLU A 25 -20.65 11.88 -35.70
CA GLU A 25 -19.34 11.59 -36.30
C GLU A 25 -18.27 11.60 -35.21
N PRO A 26 -17.29 10.66 -35.24
CA PRO A 26 -16.18 10.70 -34.30
C PRO A 26 -15.40 12.01 -34.41
N ASP A 27 -15.07 12.59 -33.26
CA ASP A 27 -14.21 13.76 -33.20
C ASP A 27 -12.89 13.49 -33.93
N ARG A 28 -12.60 14.32 -34.94
CA ARG A 28 -11.44 14.18 -35.81
C ARG A 28 -10.75 15.51 -36.01
N TRP A 29 -9.43 15.49 -36.11
CA TRP A 29 -8.63 16.65 -36.48
C TRP A 29 -8.93 17.07 -37.93
N ALA A 30 -8.73 18.34 -38.26
CA ALA A 30 -8.92 18.86 -39.63
C ALA A 30 -8.05 18.13 -40.68
N GLU A 31 -6.91 17.58 -40.29
CA GLU A 31 -6.04 16.78 -41.16
C GLU A 31 -6.56 15.36 -41.42
N GLU A 32 -7.26 14.75 -40.45
CA GLU A 32 -7.95 13.46 -40.62
C GLU A 32 -9.13 13.59 -41.57
N HIS A 33 -9.90 14.68 -41.43
CA HIS A 33 -10.98 15.03 -42.35
C HIS A 33 -10.48 15.17 -43.80
N ARG A 34 -9.29 15.74 -44.01
CA ARG A 34 -8.70 15.94 -45.35
C ARG A 34 -8.19 14.64 -45.98
N ARG A 35 -7.75 13.67 -45.18
CA ARG A 35 -7.15 12.41 -45.67
C ARG A 35 -8.10 11.20 -45.62
N GLY A 36 -9.28 11.33 -45.02
CA GLY A 36 -10.26 10.25 -44.90
C GLY A 36 -9.82 9.10 -43.97
N LEU A 37 -8.81 9.30 -43.13
CA LEU A 37 -8.22 8.28 -42.25
C LEU A 37 -8.26 8.74 -40.79
N THR A 38 -8.61 7.84 -39.86
CA THR A 38 -8.44 8.04 -38.41
C THR A 38 -6.94 7.94 -38.08
N ILE A 39 -6.33 9.02 -37.56
CA ILE A 39 -4.90 9.16 -37.23
C ILE A 39 -4.70 9.09 -35.70
N ASP A 40 -5.56 9.77 -34.94
CA ASP A 40 -5.66 9.77 -33.49
C ASP A 40 -7.04 9.21 -33.06
N LEU A 41 -7.27 9.06 -31.75
CA LEU A 41 -8.47 8.41 -31.23
C LEU A 41 -9.75 9.23 -31.48
N GLY A 42 -10.72 8.68 -32.19
CA GLY A 42 -12.05 9.29 -32.31
C GLY A 42 -12.94 8.92 -31.12
N TYR A 43 -13.88 9.78 -30.74
CA TYR A 43 -14.83 9.48 -29.66
C TYR A 43 -16.26 9.80 -30.10
N VAL A 44 -17.19 8.89 -29.83
CA VAL A 44 -18.64 9.07 -30.01
C VAL A 44 -19.39 8.34 -28.91
N TRP A 45 -20.66 8.65 -28.70
CA TRP A 45 -21.48 7.96 -27.72
C TRP A 45 -22.95 7.94 -28.12
N THR A 46 -23.69 7.03 -27.52
CA THR A 46 -25.14 6.95 -27.64
C THR A 46 -25.75 6.42 -26.35
N THR A 47 -27.06 6.62 -26.20
CA THR A 47 -27.86 6.05 -25.13
C THR A 47 -28.67 4.90 -25.70
N LEU A 48 -28.51 3.70 -25.13
CA LEU A 48 -29.25 2.51 -25.53
C LEU A 48 -30.70 2.58 -24.98
N ALA A 49 -31.59 1.71 -25.47
CA ALA A 49 -33.01 1.71 -25.09
C ALA A 49 -33.22 1.51 -23.58
N SER A 50 -32.34 0.73 -22.95
CA SER A 50 -32.25 0.55 -21.50
C SER A 50 -31.88 1.81 -20.70
N GLY A 51 -31.56 2.94 -21.34
CA GLY A 51 -31.06 4.16 -20.70
C GLY A 51 -29.57 4.13 -20.40
N ALA A 52 -28.87 3.02 -20.67
CA ALA A 52 -27.44 2.92 -20.50
C ALA A 52 -26.68 3.73 -21.56
N THR A 53 -25.78 4.62 -21.11
CA THR A 53 -24.89 5.37 -22.01
C THR A 53 -23.61 4.59 -22.31
N VAL A 54 -23.32 4.41 -23.60
CA VAL A 54 -22.10 3.79 -24.12
C VAL A 54 -21.30 4.79 -24.93
N ALA A 55 -20.02 4.94 -24.61
CA ALA A 55 -19.06 5.63 -25.47
C ALA A 55 -18.20 4.65 -26.24
N PHE A 56 -17.87 5.03 -27.46
CA PHE A 56 -16.98 4.31 -28.34
C PHE A 56 -15.70 5.11 -28.53
N VAL A 57 -14.57 4.41 -28.43
CA VAL A 57 -13.26 4.91 -28.83
C VAL A 57 -12.95 4.33 -30.21
N ASP A 58 -13.00 5.18 -31.25
CA ASP A 58 -12.64 4.79 -32.61
C ASP A 58 -11.11 4.75 -32.74
N VAL A 59 -10.55 3.54 -32.76
CA VAL A 59 -9.09 3.38 -32.85
C VAL A 59 -8.64 3.31 -34.31
N PRO A 60 -7.50 3.94 -34.64
CA PRO A 60 -6.96 3.87 -35.99
C PRO A 60 -6.56 2.44 -36.35
N GLY A 61 -6.93 2.00 -37.56
CA GLY A 61 -6.63 0.64 -38.04
C GLY A 61 -5.27 0.47 -38.73
N HIS A 62 -4.51 1.55 -38.91
CA HIS A 62 -3.27 1.51 -39.68
C HIS A 62 -2.07 1.14 -38.78
N ALA A 63 -1.21 0.24 -39.27
CA ALA A 63 0.02 -0.20 -38.60
C ALA A 63 0.98 0.92 -38.10
N ARG A 64 0.91 2.14 -38.68
CA ARG A 64 1.71 3.30 -38.25
C ARG A 64 1.18 3.96 -36.96
N PHE A 65 -0.07 3.71 -36.59
CA PHE A 65 -0.75 4.33 -35.44
C PHE A 65 -1.06 3.35 -34.31
N VAL A 66 -0.35 2.22 -34.26
CA VAL A 66 -0.55 1.20 -33.21
C VAL A 66 -0.39 1.80 -31.81
N THR A 67 0.52 2.74 -31.60
CA THR A 67 0.66 3.41 -30.28
C THR A 67 -0.62 4.15 -29.87
N ASN A 68 -1.32 4.77 -30.83
CA ASN A 68 -2.59 5.44 -30.56
C ASN A 68 -3.70 4.43 -30.29
N MET A 69 -3.76 3.37 -31.10
CA MET A 69 -4.68 2.25 -30.88
C MET A 69 -4.52 1.66 -29.48
N LEU A 70 -3.30 1.33 -29.06
CA LEU A 70 -3.03 0.75 -27.75
C LEU A 70 -3.43 1.68 -26.59
N ALA A 71 -3.29 3.00 -26.77
CA ALA A 71 -3.75 3.98 -25.79
C ALA A 71 -5.28 3.99 -25.62
N GLY A 72 -6.03 3.76 -26.71
CA GLY A 72 -7.49 3.70 -26.71
C GLY A 72 -8.04 2.36 -26.21
N VAL A 73 -7.39 1.25 -26.57
CA VAL A 73 -7.82 -0.11 -26.20
C VAL A 73 -7.41 -0.48 -24.77
N GLY A 74 -6.26 0.00 -24.30
CA GLY A 74 -5.72 -0.36 -22.97
C GLY A 74 -6.70 -0.22 -21.79
N PRO A 75 -7.43 0.90 -21.65
CA PRO A 75 -8.31 1.12 -20.50
C PRO A 75 -9.74 0.57 -20.67
N VAL A 76 -10.12 0.01 -21.84
CA VAL A 76 -11.52 -0.41 -22.07
C VAL A 76 -11.78 -1.87 -21.67
N PRO A 77 -12.93 -2.16 -21.03
CA PRO A 77 -13.30 -3.51 -20.63
C PRO A 77 -13.75 -4.40 -21.80
N ALA A 78 -14.10 -3.82 -22.96
CA ALA A 78 -14.68 -4.54 -24.09
C ALA A 78 -14.36 -3.91 -25.45
N VAL A 79 -14.54 -4.72 -26.50
CA VAL A 79 -14.28 -4.34 -27.89
C VAL A 79 -15.48 -4.57 -28.81
N LEU A 80 -15.71 -3.66 -29.76
CA LEU A 80 -16.53 -3.87 -30.94
C LEU A 80 -15.59 -4.23 -32.10
N PHE A 81 -15.46 -5.52 -32.39
CA PHE A 81 -14.54 -6.01 -33.42
C PHE A 81 -15.25 -6.04 -34.77
N VAL A 82 -14.69 -5.35 -35.77
CA VAL A 82 -15.35 -5.10 -37.06
C VAL A 82 -14.63 -5.83 -38.19
N VAL A 83 -15.39 -6.63 -38.94
CA VAL A 83 -14.93 -7.38 -40.12
C VAL A 83 -15.91 -7.11 -41.25
N ALA A 84 -15.43 -6.72 -42.43
CA ALA A 84 -16.32 -6.49 -43.57
C ALA A 84 -16.73 -7.82 -44.22
N ALA A 85 -17.98 -7.95 -44.64
CA ALA A 85 -18.51 -9.16 -45.27
C ALA A 85 -17.87 -9.44 -46.64
N ASP A 86 -17.51 -8.39 -47.39
CA ASP A 86 -16.93 -8.45 -48.72
C ASP A 86 -15.41 -8.73 -48.74
N GLU A 87 -14.68 -8.24 -47.74
CA GLU A 87 -13.22 -8.45 -47.64
C GLU A 87 -12.83 -9.56 -46.66
N GLY A 88 -13.68 -9.86 -45.67
CA GLY A 88 -13.40 -10.88 -44.65
C GLY A 88 -12.25 -10.50 -43.71
N TRP A 89 -11.50 -11.51 -43.24
CA TRP A 89 -10.41 -11.31 -42.29
C TRP A 89 -9.14 -10.79 -42.97
N MET A 90 -8.55 -9.72 -42.43
CA MET A 90 -7.42 -9.01 -43.03
C MET A 90 -6.22 -8.94 -42.07
N PRO A 91 -4.99 -8.65 -42.55
CA PRO A 91 -3.78 -8.63 -41.71
C PRO A 91 -3.88 -7.70 -40.48
N GLN A 92 -4.51 -6.54 -40.62
CA GLN A 92 -4.70 -5.60 -39.51
C GLN A 92 -5.74 -6.12 -38.50
N SER A 93 -6.71 -6.94 -38.93
CA SER A 93 -7.58 -7.67 -38.00
C SER A 93 -6.75 -8.62 -37.14
N GLU A 94 -5.78 -9.32 -37.73
CA GLU A 94 -4.82 -10.17 -37.00
C GLU A 94 -3.98 -9.36 -36.00
N GLU A 95 -3.45 -8.20 -36.40
CA GLU A 95 -2.69 -7.32 -35.51
C GLU A 95 -3.52 -6.80 -34.33
N HIS A 96 -4.76 -6.39 -34.59
CA HIS A 96 -5.68 -5.93 -33.55
C HIS A 96 -6.06 -7.06 -32.60
N LEU A 97 -6.32 -8.26 -33.12
CA LEU A 97 -6.58 -9.45 -32.30
C LEU A 97 -5.39 -9.76 -31.39
N ALA A 98 -4.17 -9.73 -31.92
CA ALA A 98 -2.96 -9.94 -31.14
C ALA A 98 -2.80 -8.88 -30.02
N ALA A 99 -3.12 -7.61 -30.30
CA ALA A 99 -3.09 -6.54 -29.31
C ALA A 99 -4.16 -6.74 -28.21
N LEU A 100 -5.39 -7.08 -28.58
CA LEU A 100 -6.49 -7.34 -27.65
C LEU A 100 -6.21 -8.54 -26.76
N ALA A 101 -5.69 -9.63 -27.34
CA ALA A 101 -5.28 -10.81 -26.60
C ALA A 101 -4.13 -10.50 -25.63
N ALA A 102 -3.13 -9.72 -26.06
CA ALA A 102 -2.03 -9.28 -25.20
C ALA A 102 -2.50 -8.36 -24.07
N LEU A 103 -3.50 -7.50 -24.30
CA LEU A 103 -4.14 -6.70 -23.24
C LEU A 103 -5.08 -7.54 -22.36
N GLY A 104 -5.46 -8.73 -22.79
CA GLY A 104 -6.34 -9.63 -22.05
C GLY A 104 -7.81 -9.24 -22.12
N VAL A 105 -8.24 -8.53 -23.18
CA VAL A 105 -9.65 -8.18 -23.43
C VAL A 105 -10.43 -9.46 -23.71
N ARG A 106 -11.57 -9.66 -23.03
CA ARG A 106 -12.38 -10.90 -23.09
C ARG A 106 -13.83 -10.67 -23.50
N HIS A 107 -14.28 -9.42 -23.46
CA HIS A 107 -15.67 -9.06 -23.70
C HIS A 107 -15.77 -8.28 -25.00
N GLY A 108 -16.84 -8.50 -25.76
CA GLY A 108 -17.04 -7.76 -27.00
C GLY A 108 -18.23 -8.23 -27.83
N VAL A 109 -18.34 -7.63 -29.01
CA VAL A 109 -19.27 -8.03 -30.08
C VAL A 109 -18.49 -8.06 -31.39
N LEU A 110 -18.69 -9.10 -32.20
CA LEU A 110 -18.18 -9.18 -33.56
C LEU A 110 -19.23 -8.60 -34.52
N ALA A 111 -18.95 -7.44 -35.11
CA ALA A 111 -19.81 -6.83 -36.12
C ALA A 111 -19.29 -7.17 -37.53
N ILE A 112 -20.11 -7.89 -38.29
CA ILE A 112 -19.85 -8.21 -39.69
C ILE A 112 -20.49 -7.12 -40.56
N THR A 113 -19.70 -6.11 -40.92
CA THR A 113 -20.17 -4.92 -41.63
C THR A 113 -20.35 -5.16 -43.13
N ARG A 114 -21.01 -4.23 -43.83
CA ARG A 114 -21.23 -4.28 -45.27
C ARG A 114 -21.99 -5.53 -45.74
N CYS A 115 -22.89 -6.07 -44.91
CA CYS A 115 -23.73 -7.22 -45.28
C CYS A 115 -24.72 -6.90 -46.43
N ASP A 116 -24.87 -5.62 -46.80
CA ASP A 116 -25.57 -5.19 -48.01
C ASP A 116 -24.78 -5.46 -49.30
N ARG A 117 -23.46 -5.66 -49.21
CA ARG A 117 -22.57 -5.85 -50.37
C ARG A 117 -22.20 -7.32 -50.61
N ALA A 118 -22.22 -8.15 -49.58
CA ALA A 118 -21.86 -9.56 -49.65
C ALA A 118 -22.53 -10.36 -48.52
N ASP A 119 -22.66 -11.68 -48.71
CA ASP A 119 -23.16 -12.59 -47.68
C ASP A 119 -22.19 -12.64 -46.48
N PRO A 120 -22.64 -12.30 -45.25
CA PRO A 120 -21.79 -12.29 -44.06
C PRO A 120 -21.34 -13.69 -43.60
N ALA A 121 -21.93 -14.79 -44.07
CA ALA A 121 -21.69 -16.13 -43.54
C ALA A 121 -20.21 -16.56 -43.59
N ALA A 122 -19.54 -16.37 -44.74
CA ALA A 122 -18.15 -16.75 -44.93
C ALA A 122 -17.20 -15.93 -44.04
N ALA A 123 -17.39 -14.61 -44.00
CA ALA A 123 -16.62 -13.70 -43.15
C ALA A 123 -16.82 -14.02 -41.65
N THR A 124 -18.04 -14.37 -41.25
CA THR A 124 -18.36 -14.79 -39.87
C THR A 124 -17.61 -16.06 -39.49
N ALA A 125 -17.64 -17.09 -40.35
CA ALA A 125 -16.97 -18.36 -40.09
C ALA A 125 -15.45 -18.17 -39.95
N ALA A 126 -14.84 -17.44 -40.90
CA ALA A 126 -13.41 -17.13 -40.88
C ALA A 126 -13.00 -16.33 -39.63
N ALA A 127 -13.79 -15.33 -39.23
CA ALA A 127 -13.53 -14.58 -38.02
C ALA A 127 -13.64 -15.46 -36.76
N ARG A 128 -14.66 -16.32 -36.67
CA ARG A 128 -14.82 -17.25 -35.53
C ARG A 128 -13.66 -18.22 -35.41
N GLU A 129 -13.16 -18.76 -36.52
CA GLU A 129 -11.99 -19.63 -36.54
C GLU A 129 -10.76 -18.92 -35.95
N ARG A 130 -10.52 -17.67 -36.37
CA ARG A 130 -9.41 -16.85 -35.86
C ARG A 130 -9.52 -16.50 -34.38
N LEU A 131 -10.74 -16.33 -33.88
CA LEU A 131 -10.99 -16.00 -32.47
C LEU A 131 -10.95 -17.21 -31.54
N ALA A 132 -11.04 -18.44 -32.06
CA ALA A 132 -11.26 -19.67 -31.28
C ALA A 132 -10.21 -19.91 -30.19
N ASP A 133 -8.93 -19.63 -30.47
CA ASP A 133 -7.82 -19.84 -29.53
C ASP A 133 -7.45 -18.58 -28.73
N THR A 134 -8.38 -17.62 -28.65
CA THR A 134 -8.14 -16.34 -27.97
C THR A 134 -9.15 -16.11 -26.85
N PRO A 135 -8.89 -15.15 -25.94
CA PRO A 135 -9.88 -14.77 -24.93
C PRO A 135 -11.20 -14.20 -25.50
N LEU A 136 -11.26 -13.96 -26.81
CA LEU A 136 -12.44 -13.49 -27.55
C LEU A 136 -13.17 -14.65 -28.26
N ALA A 137 -12.90 -15.90 -27.90
CA ALA A 137 -13.67 -17.03 -28.40
C ALA A 137 -15.16 -16.88 -28.02
N GLY A 138 -16.05 -17.17 -28.95
CA GLY A 138 -17.49 -17.17 -28.69
C GLY A 138 -18.16 -15.80 -28.58
N LEU A 139 -17.51 -14.70 -29.03
CA LEU A 139 -18.18 -13.41 -29.10
C LEU A 139 -19.50 -13.50 -29.90
N PRO A 140 -20.58 -12.82 -29.46
CA PRO A 140 -21.79 -12.71 -30.27
C PRO A 140 -21.44 -12.01 -31.59
N ALA A 141 -21.90 -12.59 -32.70
CA ALA A 141 -21.67 -12.08 -34.05
C ALA A 141 -22.96 -11.50 -34.62
N VAL A 142 -22.91 -10.27 -35.13
CA VAL A 142 -24.07 -9.57 -35.71
C VAL A 142 -23.68 -9.05 -37.09
N ALA A 143 -24.46 -9.42 -38.11
CA ALA A 143 -24.33 -8.85 -39.46
C ALA A 143 -25.02 -7.49 -39.53
N VAL A 144 -24.32 -6.47 -40.01
CA VAL A 144 -24.79 -5.08 -40.01
C VAL A 144 -24.40 -4.32 -41.27
N SER A 145 -25.24 -3.38 -41.67
CA SER A 145 -24.89 -2.37 -42.67
C SER A 145 -25.02 -0.97 -42.08
N GLY A 146 -23.89 -0.27 -41.97
CA GLY A 146 -23.88 1.14 -41.59
C GLY A 146 -24.50 2.06 -42.65
N THR A 147 -24.73 1.58 -43.87
CA THR A 147 -25.32 2.36 -44.97
C THR A 147 -26.83 2.21 -45.01
N THR A 148 -27.35 0.98 -44.94
CA THR A 148 -28.80 0.72 -45.03
C THR A 148 -29.48 0.71 -43.67
N GLY A 149 -28.72 0.57 -42.58
CA GLY A 149 -29.24 0.42 -41.22
C GLY A 149 -29.64 -1.00 -40.85
N ALA A 150 -29.55 -1.97 -41.78
CA ALA A 150 -29.84 -3.37 -41.50
C ALA A 150 -28.95 -3.90 -40.36
N GLY A 151 -29.53 -4.66 -39.42
CA GLY A 151 -28.80 -5.28 -38.31
C GLY A 151 -28.49 -4.35 -37.13
N LEU A 152 -28.81 -3.04 -37.22
CA LEU A 152 -28.45 -2.09 -36.16
C LEU A 152 -29.21 -2.33 -34.86
N ASP A 153 -30.46 -2.78 -34.91
CA ASP A 153 -31.25 -3.04 -33.71
C ASP A 153 -30.76 -4.32 -33.00
N GLU A 154 -30.39 -5.35 -33.76
CA GLU A 154 -29.73 -6.54 -33.24
C GLU A 154 -28.36 -6.20 -32.62
N LEU A 155 -27.61 -5.29 -33.24
CA LEU A 155 -26.34 -4.81 -32.68
C LEU A 155 -26.57 -4.04 -31.38
N ARG A 156 -27.58 -3.17 -31.31
CA ARG A 156 -27.95 -2.46 -30.06
C ARG A 156 -28.31 -3.47 -28.96
N ALA A 157 -29.11 -4.48 -29.27
CA ALA A 157 -29.48 -5.53 -28.32
C ALA A 157 -28.25 -6.34 -27.83
N ALA A 158 -27.33 -6.69 -28.75
CA ALA A 158 -26.08 -7.37 -28.41
C ALA A 158 -25.18 -6.51 -27.51
N LEU A 159 -25.09 -5.20 -27.78
CA LEU A 159 -24.36 -4.25 -26.94
C LEU A 159 -25.01 -4.14 -25.55
N GLU A 160 -26.34 -4.07 -25.44
CA GLU A 160 -27.02 -4.08 -24.15
C GLU A 160 -26.74 -5.35 -23.34
N ALA A 161 -26.77 -6.51 -24.00
CA ALA A 161 -26.41 -7.77 -23.38
C ALA A 161 -24.95 -7.75 -22.91
N LEU A 162 -24.02 -7.26 -23.73
CA LEU A 162 -22.62 -7.09 -23.36
C LEU A 162 -22.49 -6.22 -22.10
N LEU A 163 -23.12 -5.05 -22.05
CA LEU A 163 -23.00 -4.12 -20.92
C LEU A 163 -23.45 -4.73 -19.59
N ARG A 164 -24.46 -5.61 -19.59
CA ARG A 164 -24.93 -6.32 -18.38
C ARG A 164 -23.92 -7.33 -17.83
N HIS A 165 -23.00 -7.82 -18.65
CA HIS A 165 -22.00 -8.81 -18.27
C HIS A 165 -20.63 -8.19 -17.99
N LEU A 166 -20.45 -6.89 -18.22
CA LEU A 166 -19.19 -6.23 -17.91
C LEU A 166 -19.00 -6.13 -16.40
N PRO A 167 -17.76 -6.34 -15.90
CA PRO A 167 -17.46 -6.13 -14.50
C PRO A 167 -17.81 -4.72 -14.06
N ALA A 168 -18.53 -4.59 -12.94
CA ALA A 168 -18.82 -3.29 -12.35
C ALA A 168 -17.51 -2.67 -11.82
N PRO A 169 -17.10 -1.48 -12.29
CA PRO A 169 -15.91 -0.82 -11.80
C PRO A 169 -16.14 -0.29 -10.38
N ALA A 170 -15.21 -0.54 -9.46
CA ALA A 170 -15.30 -0.08 -8.07
C ALA A 170 -15.14 1.46 -7.99
N PRO A 171 -16.17 2.21 -7.54
CA PRO A 171 -16.09 3.68 -7.43
C PRO A 171 -15.07 4.18 -6.40
N GLU A 172 -14.73 3.37 -5.41
CA GLU A 172 -13.80 3.66 -4.32
C GLU A 172 -12.35 3.29 -4.66
N ALA A 173 -12.12 2.67 -5.83
CA ALA A 173 -10.77 2.32 -6.26
C ALA A 173 -9.88 3.56 -6.43
N ASP A 174 -8.58 3.35 -6.27
CA ASP A 174 -7.60 4.42 -6.50
C ASP A 174 -7.62 4.89 -7.96
N VAL A 175 -7.61 6.20 -8.15
CA VAL A 175 -7.56 6.82 -9.47
C VAL A 175 -6.17 6.62 -10.08
N ARG A 176 -6.17 6.07 -11.30
CA ARG A 176 -5.03 6.09 -12.24
C ARG A 176 -5.54 6.40 -13.64
N LEU A 177 -5.44 7.66 -14.02
CA LEU A 177 -5.89 8.16 -15.31
C LEU A 177 -4.69 8.44 -16.22
N TRP A 178 -4.54 7.64 -17.28
CA TRP A 178 -3.55 7.90 -18.33
C TRP A 178 -4.05 9.04 -19.23
N ILE A 179 -3.22 10.06 -19.40
CA ILE A 179 -3.51 11.21 -20.23
C ILE A 179 -3.12 10.87 -21.68
N ASP A 180 -4.08 10.96 -22.60
CA ASP A 180 -3.82 10.79 -24.02
C ASP A 180 -3.70 12.11 -24.80
N ARG A 181 -4.33 13.19 -24.31
CA ARG A 181 -4.17 14.55 -24.84
C ARG A 181 -4.10 15.58 -23.72
N SER A 182 -3.33 16.62 -23.96
CA SER A 182 -3.34 17.86 -23.18
C SER A 182 -3.41 19.05 -24.14
N PHE A 183 -4.16 20.07 -23.76
CA PHE A 183 -4.28 21.32 -24.52
C PHE A 183 -4.74 22.45 -23.62
N THR A 184 -4.58 23.68 -24.08
CA THR A 184 -5.03 24.87 -23.34
C THR A 184 -6.31 25.40 -23.96
N ILE A 185 -7.34 25.61 -23.14
CA ILE A 185 -8.55 26.34 -23.53
C ILE A 185 -8.46 27.76 -22.99
N ARG A 186 -8.63 28.76 -23.87
CA ARG A 186 -8.61 30.18 -23.49
C ARG A 186 -9.64 30.45 -22.39
N GLY A 187 -9.20 31.04 -21.28
CA GLY A 187 -10.05 31.36 -20.12
C GLY A 187 -10.23 30.21 -19.12
N ALA A 188 -10.12 28.95 -19.54
CA ALA A 188 -10.28 27.79 -18.65
C ALA A 188 -8.93 27.26 -18.13
N GLY A 189 -7.85 27.35 -18.92
CA GLY A 189 -6.52 26.85 -18.58
C GLY A 189 -6.20 25.50 -19.22
N THR A 190 -5.38 24.70 -18.56
CA THR A 190 -4.93 23.38 -19.02
C THR A 190 -6.05 22.36 -18.91
N VAL A 191 -6.40 21.72 -20.02
CA VAL A 191 -7.36 20.62 -20.08
C VAL A 191 -6.63 19.36 -20.54
N VAL A 192 -6.90 18.24 -19.86
CA VAL A 192 -6.37 16.93 -20.21
C VAL A 192 -7.51 15.95 -20.42
N THR A 193 -7.32 14.98 -21.32
CA THR A 193 -8.31 13.93 -21.57
C THR A 193 -7.73 12.55 -21.31
N GLY A 194 -8.60 11.64 -20.88
CA GLY A 194 -8.24 10.25 -20.61
C GLY A 194 -9.47 9.40 -20.35
N THR A 195 -9.28 8.08 -20.32
CA THR A 195 -10.33 7.13 -19.93
C THR A 195 -10.04 6.67 -18.50
N LEU A 196 -10.90 7.06 -17.57
CA LEU A 196 -10.88 6.59 -16.19
C LEU A 196 -11.32 5.13 -16.19
N PRO A 197 -10.51 4.17 -15.70
CA PRO A 197 -10.89 2.76 -15.70
C PRO A 197 -11.69 2.36 -14.45
N ALA A 198 -11.45 3.02 -13.31
CA ALA A 198 -12.10 2.78 -12.03
C ALA A 198 -11.86 3.97 -11.09
N GLY A 199 -12.48 3.95 -9.93
CA GLY A 199 -12.41 5.05 -8.97
C GLY A 199 -13.35 6.18 -9.31
N THR A 200 -13.23 7.29 -8.59
CA THR A 200 -14.04 8.49 -8.80
C THR A 200 -13.18 9.74 -8.80
N VAL A 201 -13.40 10.62 -9.77
CA VAL A 201 -12.81 11.97 -9.82
C VAL A 201 -13.91 13.00 -9.65
N ARG A 202 -13.69 14.00 -8.80
CA ARG A 202 -14.60 15.09 -8.51
C ARG A 202 -13.93 16.45 -8.76
N VAL A 203 -14.76 17.44 -9.07
CA VAL A 203 -14.31 18.84 -9.06
C VAL A 203 -13.87 19.20 -7.63
N GLY A 204 -12.68 19.77 -7.50
CA GLY A 204 -12.02 20.09 -6.24
C GLY A 204 -10.98 19.05 -5.80
N ASP A 205 -10.96 17.85 -6.40
CA ASP A 205 -9.98 16.82 -6.05
C ASP A 205 -8.55 17.29 -6.32
N THR A 206 -7.64 16.89 -5.44
CA THR A 206 -6.19 17.03 -5.65
C THR A 206 -5.62 15.68 -6.06
N LEU A 207 -5.00 15.64 -7.24
CA LEU A 207 -4.34 14.47 -7.82
C LEU A 207 -2.85 14.75 -7.98
N LEU A 208 -2.04 13.70 -8.15
CA LEU A 208 -0.62 13.82 -8.46
C LEU A 208 -0.37 13.54 -9.93
N LEU A 209 0.35 14.44 -10.60
CA LEU A 209 0.82 14.27 -11.97
C LEU A 209 2.19 13.56 -11.97
N SER A 210 2.19 12.28 -12.34
CA SER A 210 3.37 11.44 -12.51
C SER A 210 4.05 11.70 -13.87
N PRO A 211 5.39 11.73 -13.95
CA PRO A 211 6.35 11.08 -13.03
C PRO A 211 6.95 11.99 -11.93
N HIS A 212 6.60 13.27 -11.88
CA HIS A 212 7.19 14.22 -10.92
C HIS A 212 6.37 14.39 -9.64
N ASP A 213 5.27 13.64 -9.50
CA ASP A 213 4.30 13.72 -8.39
C ASP A 213 3.87 15.17 -8.08
N ARG A 214 3.73 15.99 -9.13
CA ARG A 214 3.32 17.39 -9.00
C ARG A 214 1.83 17.43 -8.61
N PRO A 215 1.45 18.04 -7.48
CA PRO A 215 0.05 18.15 -7.12
C PRO A 215 -0.70 19.08 -8.09
N VAL A 216 -1.85 18.64 -8.56
CA VAL A 216 -2.77 19.39 -9.43
C VAL A 216 -4.18 19.32 -8.87
N THR A 217 -4.96 20.37 -9.07
CA THR A 217 -6.36 20.42 -8.61
C THR A 217 -7.31 20.39 -9.80
N VAL A 218 -8.35 19.55 -9.72
CA VAL A 218 -9.41 19.48 -10.73
C VAL A 218 -10.35 20.68 -10.57
N ARG A 219 -10.27 21.68 -11.45
CA ARG A 219 -11.15 22.86 -11.44
C ARG A 219 -12.48 22.63 -12.13
N GLY A 220 -12.49 21.74 -13.11
CA GLY A 220 -13.65 21.42 -13.92
C GLY A 220 -13.51 20.02 -14.48
N LEU A 221 -14.65 19.40 -14.72
CA LEU A 221 -14.75 18.04 -15.19
C LEU A 221 -15.88 17.99 -16.21
N GLN A 222 -15.62 17.36 -17.35
CA GLN A 222 -16.62 17.09 -18.37
C GLN A 222 -16.60 15.60 -18.73
N CYS A 223 -17.79 15.07 -19.02
CA CYS A 223 -18.01 13.74 -19.58
C CYS A 223 -18.99 13.90 -20.74
N LEU A 224 -18.70 13.32 -21.89
CA LEU A 224 -19.59 13.37 -23.06
C LEU A 224 -19.99 14.80 -23.46
N ASP A 225 -19.02 15.70 -23.46
CA ASP A 225 -19.16 17.15 -23.70
C ASP A 225 -20.05 17.93 -22.73
N GLU A 226 -20.54 17.28 -21.67
CA GLU A 226 -21.37 17.90 -20.64
C GLU A 226 -20.55 18.15 -19.36
N PRO A 227 -20.69 19.32 -18.71
CA PRO A 227 -20.08 19.59 -17.42
C PRO A 227 -20.71 18.73 -16.32
N VAL A 228 -19.88 18.03 -15.54
CA VAL A 228 -20.33 17.20 -14.42
C VAL A 228 -19.51 17.49 -13.16
N ARG A 229 -20.10 17.27 -11.98
CA ARG A 229 -19.41 17.46 -10.69
C ARG A 229 -18.52 16.29 -10.31
N SER A 230 -18.84 15.09 -10.80
CA SER A 230 -18.12 13.86 -10.51
C SER A 230 -18.26 12.85 -11.66
N ALA A 231 -17.24 12.04 -11.86
CA ALA A 231 -17.24 10.91 -12.79
C ALA A 231 -16.67 9.68 -12.07
N SER A 232 -17.41 8.57 -12.08
CA SER A 232 -17.05 7.32 -11.40
C SER A 232 -17.04 6.13 -12.36
N GLY A 233 -16.18 5.16 -12.06
CA GLY A 233 -16.08 3.93 -12.83
C GLY A 233 -15.41 4.13 -14.19
N VAL A 234 -15.81 3.34 -15.19
CA VAL A 234 -15.30 3.46 -16.56
C VAL A 234 -15.93 4.69 -17.22
N ALA A 235 -15.15 5.75 -17.42
CA ALA A 235 -15.65 6.99 -18.00
C ALA A 235 -14.59 7.71 -18.83
N ARG A 236 -15.01 8.28 -19.97
CA ARG A 236 -14.19 9.23 -20.71
C ARG A 236 -14.32 10.60 -20.05
N VAL A 237 -13.21 11.15 -19.59
CA VAL A 237 -13.20 12.42 -18.84
C VAL A 237 -12.30 13.45 -19.51
N ALA A 238 -12.74 14.70 -19.49
CA ALA A 238 -11.90 15.87 -19.71
C ALA A 238 -11.78 16.62 -18.37
N LEU A 239 -10.54 16.82 -17.91
CA LEU A 239 -10.23 17.47 -16.64
C LEU A 239 -9.56 18.81 -16.90
N ASN A 240 -10.14 19.87 -16.38
CA ASN A 240 -9.48 21.17 -16.29
C ASN A 240 -8.61 21.18 -15.03
N LEU A 241 -7.30 21.31 -15.21
CA LEU A 241 -6.30 21.24 -14.16
C LEU A 241 -5.76 22.62 -13.79
N ARG A 242 -5.66 22.88 -12.49
CA ARG A 242 -4.88 23.99 -11.92
C ARG A 242 -3.50 23.50 -11.52
N GLY A 243 -2.50 24.34 -11.76
CA GLY A 243 -1.16 24.17 -11.22
C GLY A 243 -0.18 23.54 -12.19
N VAL A 244 -0.54 23.39 -13.48
CA VAL A 244 0.31 22.88 -14.55
C VAL A 244 -0.08 23.52 -15.90
N ASP A 245 0.89 23.73 -16.77
CA ASP A 245 0.67 24.17 -18.16
C ASP A 245 0.57 22.95 -19.09
N ALA A 246 -0.25 23.03 -20.14
CA ALA A 246 -0.45 21.91 -21.07
C ALA A 246 0.86 21.40 -21.69
N ALA A 247 1.83 22.30 -21.93
CA ALA A 247 3.15 21.94 -22.46
C ALA A 247 3.97 21.04 -21.51
N ASP A 248 3.71 21.10 -20.21
CA ASP A 248 4.36 20.28 -19.18
C ASP A 248 3.67 18.92 -19.00
N VAL A 249 2.57 18.66 -19.72
CA VAL A 249 1.78 17.43 -19.63
C VAL A 249 1.92 16.64 -20.93
N PRO A 250 2.97 15.82 -21.08
CA PRO A 250 3.12 14.98 -22.25
C PRO A 250 2.07 13.87 -22.28
N ARG A 251 1.75 13.39 -23.49
CA ARG A 251 0.98 12.15 -23.68
C ARG A 251 1.64 11.00 -22.92
N GLY A 252 0.84 10.22 -22.22
CA GLY A 252 1.30 9.14 -21.35
C GLY A 252 1.55 9.56 -19.90
N ALA A 253 1.54 10.85 -19.58
CA ALA A 253 1.50 11.31 -18.19
C ALA A 253 0.27 10.73 -17.46
N VAL A 254 0.36 10.62 -16.14
CA VAL A 254 -0.65 9.91 -15.34
C VAL A 254 -1.10 10.75 -14.17
N LEU A 255 -2.41 10.85 -13.96
CA LEU A 255 -2.98 11.39 -12.74
C LEU A 255 -3.29 10.28 -11.75
N LEU A 256 -2.81 10.44 -10.52
CA LEU A 256 -2.83 9.43 -9.48
C LEU A 256 -3.49 9.94 -8.20
N THR A 257 -4.21 9.07 -7.49
CA THR A 257 -4.61 9.34 -6.10
C THR A 257 -3.35 9.52 -5.23
N PRO A 258 -3.24 10.62 -4.46
CA PRO A 258 -2.09 10.85 -3.59
C PRO A 258 -1.84 9.72 -2.58
N GLY A 259 -0.57 9.33 -2.39
CA GLY A 259 -0.17 8.33 -1.39
C GLY A 259 -0.55 6.88 -1.69
N ARG A 260 -1.20 6.60 -2.83
CA ARG A 260 -1.69 5.25 -3.20
C ARG A 260 -0.83 4.51 -4.21
N TRP A 261 0.22 5.15 -4.72
CA TRP A 261 1.05 4.62 -5.79
C TRP A 261 2.53 4.80 -5.47
N ARG A 262 3.35 3.85 -5.93
CA ARG A 262 4.82 3.96 -5.90
C ARG A 262 5.36 3.70 -7.31
N PRO A 263 5.78 4.75 -8.03
CA PRO A 263 6.38 4.58 -9.33
C PRO A 263 7.63 3.70 -9.27
N THR A 264 7.76 2.75 -10.20
CA THR A 264 8.88 1.79 -10.24
C THR A 264 9.65 1.87 -11.55
N ARG A 265 10.96 1.65 -11.50
CA ARG A 265 11.83 1.47 -12.67
C ARG A 265 12.18 0.02 -12.96
N THR A 266 11.86 -0.90 -12.06
CA THR A 266 12.21 -2.32 -12.21
C THR A 266 11.05 -3.16 -11.77
N LEU A 267 10.64 -4.09 -12.63
CA LEU A 267 9.52 -4.98 -12.35
C LEU A 267 9.77 -6.37 -12.91
N ASP A 268 9.19 -7.38 -12.25
CA ASP A 268 9.14 -8.74 -12.76
C ASP A 268 7.78 -9.01 -13.39
N VAL A 269 7.79 -9.64 -14.57
CA VAL A 269 6.61 -9.91 -15.39
C VAL A 269 6.56 -11.36 -15.84
N ARG A 270 5.34 -11.86 -16.04
CA ARG A 270 5.06 -13.09 -16.79
C ARG A 270 4.83 -12.75 -18.25
N LEU A 271 5.42 -13.50 -19.17
CA LEU A 271 5.24 -13.35 -20.61
C LEU A 271 4.22 -14.39 -21.10
N ASP A 272 3.26 -13.98 -21.94
CA ASP A 272 2.20 -14.89 -22.42
C ASP A 272 2.67 -15.82 -23.56
N ARG A 273 3.70 -15.41 -24.32
CA ARG A 273 4.32 -16.20 -25.39
C ARG A 273 5.81 -16.31 -25.11
N SER A 274 6.33 -17.53 -25.01
CA SER A 274 7.74 -17.78 -24.69
C SER A 274 8.40 -18.82 -25.58
N ASP A 275 7.90 -19.00 -26.81
CA ASP A 275 8.47 -19.98 -27.74
C ASP A 275 9.89 -19.58 -28.15
N GLU A 276 10.14 -18.27 -28.29
CA GLU A 276 11.45 -17.69 -28.56
C GLU A 276 11.90 -16.73 -27.44
N PRO A 277 13.20 -16.66 -27.14
CA PRO A 277 13.71 -15.70 -26.18
C PRO A 277 13.50 -14.27 -26.70
N PRO A 278 12.85 -13.38 -25.91
CA PRO A 278 12.64 -12.01 -26.35
C PRO A 278 13.97 -11.26 -26.51
N PRO A 279 14.07 -10.32 -27.46
CA PRO A 279 15.20 -9.40 -27.55
C PRO A 279 15.46 -8.67 -26.23
N ARG A 280 16.72 -8.31 -25.98
CA ARG A 280 17.13 -7.58 -24.77
C ARG A 280 16.56 -6.17 -24.69
N GLN A 281 16.15 -5.59 -25.81
CA GLN A 281 15.55 -4.27 -25.90
C GLN A 281 14.22 -4.39 -26.64
N LEU A 282 13.16 -3.92 -26.01
CA LEU A 282 11.81 -3.87 -26.58
C LEU A 282 11.18 -2.52 -26.26
N HIS A 283 10.06 -2.19 -26.90
CA HIS A 283 9.20 -1.10 -26.47
C HIS A 283 8.06 -1.63 -25.63
N LEU A 284 7.94 -1.10 -24.43
CA LEU A 284 6.80 -1.32 -23.55
C LEU A 284 5.68 -0.37 -23.92
N HIS A 285 4.46 -0.89 -24.01
CA HIS A 285 3.23 -0.11 -24.07
C HIS A 285 2.35 -0.42 -22.86
N VAL A 286 1.88 0.63 -22.19
CA VAL A 286 0.92 0.57 -21.07
C VAL A 286 0.13 1.88 -20.98
N GLY A 287 -1.20 1.78 -20.94
CA GLY A 287 -2.07 2.95 -21.06
C GLY A 287 -1.72 3.78 -22.30
N ALA A 288 -1.59 5.09 -22.12
CA ALA A 288 -1.17 6.02 -23.18
C ALA A 288 0.36 6.18 -23.33
N THR A 289 1.16 5.41 -22.58
CA THR A 289 2.62 5.50 -22.59
C THR A 289 3.27 4.44 -23.46
N ALA A 290 4.33 4.82 -24.18
CA ALA A 290 5.24 3.92 -24.87
C ALA A 290 6.70 4.31 -24.61
N LEU A 291 7.54 3.35 -24.19
CA LEU A 291 8.95 3.63 -23.88
C LEU A 291 9.88 2.42 -24.09
N PRO A 292 11.16 2.62 -24.42
CA PRO A 292 12.12 1.53 -24.57
C PRO A 292 12.46 0.90 -23.22
N VAL A 293 12.50 -0.43 -23.15
CA VAL A 293 12.76 -1.20 -21.94
C VAL A 293 13.85 -2.24 -22.16
N LEU A 294 14.64 -2.48 -21.11
CA LEU A 294 15.59 -3.58 -21.09
C LEU A 294 14.91 -4.83 -20.53
N VAL A 295 15.00 -5.93 -21.24
CA VAL A 295 14.43 -7.22 -20.87
C VAL A 295 15.54 -8.16 -20.43
N ARG A 296 15.45 -8.64 -19.18
CA ARG A 296 16.29 -9.70 -18.66
C ARG A 296 15.43 -10.92 -18.37
N ARG A 297 15.59 -11.97 -19.16
CA ARG A 297 14.93 -13.27 -18.91
C ARG A 297 15.37 -13.84 -17.55
N LEU A 298 14.40 -14.35 -16.79
CA LEU A 298 14.63 -15.04 -15.52
C LEU A 298 14.35 -16.54 -15.63
N GLY A 299 13.47 -16.96 -16.54
CA GLY A 299 13.15 -18.37 -16.79
C GLY A 299 12.38 -18.55 -18.10
N ALA A 300 11.63 -19.65 -18.25
CA ALA A 300 10.86 -19.93 -19.45
C ALA A 300 9.81 -18.84 -19.74
N GLY A 301 8.94 -18.55 -18.76
CA GLY A 301 7.82 -17.59 -18.92
C GLY A 301 7.95 -16.29 -18.12
N ALA A 302 9.12 -15.97 -17.55
CA ALA A 302 9.29 -14.80 -16.69
C ALA A 302 10.50 -13.94 -17.09
N ALA A 303 10.34 -12.63 -16.97
CA ALA A 303 11.38 -11.65 -17.25
C ALA A 303 11.36 -10.49 -16.27
N ARG A 304 12.51 -9.85 -16.07
CA ARG A 304 12.65 -8.56 -15.42
C ARG A 304 12.75 -7.46 -16.45
N LEU A 305 11.90 -6.46 -16.32
CA LEU A 305 11.95 -5.24 -17.13
C LEU A 305 12.66 -4.14 -16.34
N ARG A 306 13.51 -3.37 -17.03
CA ARG A 306 14.04 -2.10 -16.53
C ARG A 306 13.55 -0.96 -17.41
N LEU A 307 12.96 0.03 -16.76
CA LEU A 307 12.36 1.20 -17.38
C LEU A 307 13.31 2.41 -17.22
N PRO A 308 13.51 3.24 -18.26
CA PRO A 308 14.23 4.51 -18.16
C PRO A 308 13.53 5.49 -17.20
N THR A 309 12.21 5.55 -17.25
CA THR A 309 11.38 6.41 -16.40
C THR A 309 10.51 5.57 -15.47
N PRO A 310 10.24 6.04 -14.23
CA PRO A 310 9.42 5.29 -13.31
C PRO A 310 7.94 5.31 -13.73
N LEU A 311 7.24 4.19 -13.59
CA LEU A 311 5.81 4.07 -13.91
C LEU A 311 4.98 3.57 -12.71
N PRO A 312 3.75 4.07 -12.51
CA PRO A 312 2.86 3.64 -11.43
C PRO A 312 2.15 2.33 -11.79
N LEU A 313 2.84 1.20 -11.61
CA LEU A 313 2.35 -0.13 -11.96
C LEU A 313 1.97 -0.96 -10.73
N ARG A 314 0.95 -1.81 -10.87
CA ARG A 314 0.44 -2.73 -9.86
C ARG A 314 0.51 -4.18 -10.32
N ILE A 315 0.39 -5.11 -9.37
CA ILE A 315 0.25 -6.53 -9.69
C ILE A 315 -0.99 -6.74 -10.56
N GLY A 316 -0.83 -7.49 -11.65
CA GLY A 316 -1.89 -7.80 -12.60
C GLY A 316 -2.02 -6.84 -13.77
N ASP A 317 -1.29 -5.72 -13.78
CA ASP A 317 -1.26 -4.83 -14.94
C ASP A 317 -0.82 -5.58 -16.20
N ARG A 318 -1.52 -5.32 -17.30
CA ARG A 318 -1.25 -5.90 -18.61
C ARG A 318 -0.42 -4.94 -19.45
N LEU A 319 0.62 -5.47 -20.05
CA LEU A 319 1.64 -4.75 -20.79
C LEU A 319 1.81 -5.39 -22.17
N ILE A 320 2.18 -4.59 -23.17
CA ILE A 320 2.58 -5.12 -24.48
C ILE A 320 4.06 -4.80 -24.70
N LEU A 321 4.82 -5.82 -25.10
CA LEU A 321 6.20 -5.69 -25.54
C LEU A 321 6.27 -5.81 -27.07
N ARG A 322 6.74 -4.75 -27.72
CA ARG A 322 6.86 -4.66 -29.18
C ARG A 322 8.30 -4.47 -29.62
N GLU A 323 8.58 -4.94 -30.83
CA GLU A 323 9.84 -4.66 -31.52
C GLU A 323 9.62 -3.47 -32.48
N PRO A 324 10.21 -2.30 -32.22
CA PRO A 324 9.93 -1.09 -33.00
C PRO A 324 10.21 -1.24 -34.48
N GLY A 325 11.31 -1.92 -34.83
CA GLY A 325 11.77 -2.07 -36.21
C GLY A 325 10.97 -3.07 -37.04
N ARG A 326 10.17 -3.95 -36.41
CA ARG A 326 9.36 -4.96 -37.12
C ARG A 326 7.85 -4.74 -36.94
N HIS A 327 7.46 -3.69 -36.23
CA HIS A 327 6.07 -3.36 -35.84
C HIS A 327 5.29 -4.49 -35.14
N ARG A 328 5.97 -5.57 -34.75
CA ARG A 328 5.40 -6.81 -34.23
C ARG A 328 5.25 -6.78 -32.72
N ILE A 329 4.14 -7.33 -32.22
CA ILE A 329 3.96 -7.66 -30.80
C ILE A 329 4.77 -8.94 -30.53
N VAL A 330 5.79 -8.81 -29.69
CA VAL A 330 6.66 -9.92 -29.29
C VAL A 330 5.98 -10.73 -28.19
N ALA A 331 5.41 -10.04 -27.19
CA ALA A 331 4.70 -10.69 -26.09
C ALA A 331 3.71 -9.73 -25.44
N GLY A 332 2.57 -10.27 -24.98
CA GLY A 332 1.84 -9.71 -23.85
C GLY A 332 2.56 -10.06 -22.56
N ALA A 333 2.45 -9.21 -21.55
CA ALA A 333 3.05 -9.45 -20.25
C ALA A 333 2.13 -9.03 -19.09
N THR A 334 2.16 -9.80 -18.01
CA THR A 334 1.47 -9.49 -16.75
C THR A 334 2.48 -9.07 -15.71
N VAL A 335 2.27 -7.94 -15.04
CA VAL A 335 3.07 -7.53 -13.89
C VAL A 335 2.85 -8.50 -12.73
N LEU A 336 3.91 -9.18 -12.31
CA LEU A 336 3.88 -10.07 -11.15
C LEU A 336 4.39 -9.40 -9.89
N ASP A 337 5.47 -8.61 -10.02
CA ASP A 337 6.06 -7.89 -8.89
C ASP A 337 6.62 -6.53 -9.37
N PRO A 338 5.92 -5.42 -9.07
CA PRO A 338 6.38 -4.08 -9.44
C PRO A 338 7.50 -3.55 -8.53
N MET A 339 7.81 -4.24 -7.42
CA MET A 339 8.89 -3.87 -6.50
C MET A 339 9.73 -5.11 -6.15
N PRO A 340 10.43 -5.67 -7.15
CA PRO A 340 11.09 -6.94 -6.97
C PRO A 340 12.44 -6.77 -6.25
N PRO A 341 12.87 -7.78 -5.47
CA PRO A 341 14.16 -7.73 -4.78
C PRO A 341 15.32 -7.66 -5.79
N PRO A 342 16.51 -7.16 -5.38
CA PRO A 342 17.69 -7.16 -6.22
C PRO A 342 18.07 -8.58 -6.67
N LEU A 343 18.64 -8.71 -7.87
CA LEU A 343 19.18 -10.00 -8.31
C LEU A 343 20.63 -10.12 -7.86
N GLY A 344 20.97 -11.23 -7.23
CA GLY A 344 22.33 -11.46 -6.73
C GLY A 344 22.43 -12.70 -5.86
N ARG A 345 23.66 -13.06 -5.49
CA ARG A 345 23.90 -14.09 -4.48
C ARG A 345 23.63 -13.48 -3.10
N PRO A 346 22.75 -14.06 -2.28
CA PRO A 346 22.56 -13.59 -0.91
C PRO A 346 23.88 -13.69 -0.13
N ARG A 347 24.23 -12.62 0.58
CA ARG A 347 25.38 -12.55 1.47
C ARG A 347 24.90 -12.48 2.92
N PRO A 348 25.72 -12.98 3.86
CA PRO A 348 25.47 -12.75 5.28
C PRO A 348 25.43 -11.26 5.65
N SER A 349 25.92 -10.33 4.84
CA SER A 349 25.86 -8.88 5.13
C SER A 349 24.64 -8.17 4.57
N ASP A 350 23.70 -8.86 3.90
CA ASP A 350 22.53 -8.19 3.31
C ASP A 350 21.63 -7.61 4.40
N ALA A 351 21.26 -6.34 4.21
CA ALA A 351 20.89 -5.41 5.28
C ALA A 351 19.56 -5.73 5.99
N THR A 352 18.59 -6.34 5.31
CA THR A 352 17.26 -6.63 5.85
C THR A 352 16.69 -7.93 5.26
N VAL A 353 15.68 -8.51 5.93
CA VAL A 353 14.90 -9.64 5.40
C VAL A 353 14.17 -9.25 4.10
N VAL A 354 13.77 -7.98 3.98
CA VAL A 354 12.92 -7.42 2.91
C VAL A 354 13.65 -7.37 1.56
N ASP A 355 14.91 -6.90 1.54
CA ASP A 355 15.66 -6.63 0.30
C ASP A 355 16.70 -7.69 -0.02
N ARG A 356 16.57 -8.88 0.57
CA ARG A 356 17.53 -9.96 0.36
C ARG A 356 17.61 -10.31 -1.13
N PRO A 357 18.80 -10.21 -1.77
CA PRO A 357 18.97 -10.55 -3.17
C PRO A 357 18.50 -11.97 -3.49
N ARG A 358 17.97 -12.16 -4.70
CA ARG A 358 17.57 -13.48 -5.22
C ARG A 358 18.46 -13.88 -6.39
N ARG A 359 18.85 -15.16 -6.45
CA ARG A 359 19.49 -15.67 -7.66
C ARG A 359 18.45 -15.68 -8.78
N PRO A 360 18.85 -15.48 -10.04
CA PRO A 360 17.90 -15.44 -11.15
C PRO A 360 16.99 -16.67 -11.25
N ASN A 361 17.54 -17.88 -11.08
CA ASN A 361 16.77 -19.12 -11.17
C ASN A 361 15.79 -19.28 -10.00
N ASP A 362 16.24 -19.03 -8.77
CA ASP A 362 15.38 -19.03 -7.57
C ASP A 362 14.23 -18.04 -7.76
N ARG A 363 14.54 -16.84 -8.29
CA ARG A 363 13.52 -15.84 -8.58
C ARG A 363 12.55 -16.30 -9.66
N ALA A 364 13.02 -16.98 -10.70
CA ALA A 364 12.14 -17.51 -11.74
C ALA A 364 11.16 -18.55 -11.19
N ALA A 365 11.62 -19.41 -10.28
CA ALA A 365 10.77 -20.38 -9.60
C ALA A 365 9.71 -19.67 -8.72
N GLU A 366 10.12 -18.68 -7.91
CA GLU A 366 9.18 -17.87 -7.12
C GLU A 366 8.10 -17.21 -8.00
N LEU A 367 8.47 -16.71 -9.19
CA LEU A 367 7.55 -16.05 -10.11
C LEU A 367 6.61 -17.02 -10.83
N ALA A 368 7.01 -18.28 -11.02
CA ALA A 368 6.20 -19.28 -11.72
C ALA A 368 4.90 -19.60 -10.98
N ASP A 369 4.92 -19.53 -9.64
CA ASP A 369 3.76 -19.80 -8.79
C ASP A 369 2.83 -18.59 -8.63
N LEU A 370 3.22 -17.41 -9.16
CA LEU A 370 2.42 -16.20 -9.02
C LEU A 370 1.30 -16.13 -10.07
N THR A 371 0.08 -15.98 -9.57
CA THR A 371 -1.13 -15.87 -10.40
C THR A 371 -1.18 -14.55 -11.18
N GLY A 372 -0.46 -13.52 -10.71
CA GLY A 372 -0.60 -12.15 -11.21
C GLY A 372 -1.86 -11.44 -10.69
N ARG A 373 -2.46 -11.97 -9.60
CA ARG A 373 -3.51 -11.29 -8.84
C ARG A 373 -2.95 -10.85 -7.49
N PRO A 374 -3.35 -9.69 -6.95
CA PRO A 374 -2.95 -9.29 -5.60
C PRO A 374 -3.44 -10.31 -4.55
N ASP A 375 -2.52 -10.83 -3.73
CA ASP A 375 -2.81 -11.75 -2.63
C ASP A 375 -1.96 -11.36 -1.42
N LEU A 376 -2.58 -10.80 -0.39
CA LEU A 376 -1.89 -10.34 0.82
C LEU A 376 -1.08 -11.46 1.48
N SER A 377 -1.65 -12.65 1.61
CA SER A 377 -0.98 -13.77 2.27
C SER A 377 0.20 -14.26 1.44
N GLY A 378 0.04 -14.35 0.12
CA GLY A 378 1.10 -14.69 -0.81
C GLY A 378 2.24 -13.67 -0.84
N GLU A 379 1.92 -12.37 -0.83
CA GLU A 379 2.90 -11.29 -0.73
C GLU A 379 3.71 -11.38 0.56
N LEU A 380 3.03 -11.51 1.70
CA LEU A 380 3.68 -11.55 3.00
C LEU A 380 4.55 -12.78 3.13
N ARG A 381 4.07 -13.98 2.76
CA ARG A 381 4.88 -15.21 2.82
C ARG A 381 6.18 -15.08 2.05
N ARG A 382 6.16 -14.51 0.84
CA ARG A 382 7.37 -14.41 0.01
C ARG A 382 8.31 -13.27 0.43
N ARG A 383 7.75 -12.13 0.87
CA ARG A 383 8.53 -10.96 1.29
C ARG A 383 9.04 -11.12 2.73
N GLY A 384 8.36 -11.94 3.53
CA GLY A 384 8.55 -12.12 4.96
C GLY A 384 8.06 -10.92 5.78
N LEU A 385 8.44 -9.71 5.36
CA LEU A 385 8.10 -8.45 6.01
C LEU A 385 7.77 -7.41 4.92
N ALA A 386 6.67 -6.66 5.08
CA ALA A 386 6.28 -5.63 4.12
C ALA A 386 5.62 -4.44 4.81
N ARG A 387 5.81 -3.22 4.30
CA ARG A 387 5.05 -2.06 4.78
C ARG A 387 3.65 -2.10 4.20
N VAL A 388 2.66 -1.69 5.00
CA VAL A 388 1.26 -1.55 4.55
C VAL A 388 1.19 -0.63 3.33
N ALA A 389 1.87 0.52 3.37
CA ALA A 389 1.91 1.47 2.26
C ALA A 389 2.48 0.85 0.96
N ASP A 390 3.45 -0.07 1.08
CA ASP A 390 4.07 -0.73 -0.08
C ASP A 390 3.12 -1.76 -0.68
N LEU A 391 2.42 -2.53 0.15
CA LEU A 391 1.38 -3.47 -0.28
C LEU A 391 0.20 -2.75 -0.94
N THR A 392 -0.28 -1.66 -0.34
CA THR A 392 -1.32 -0.82 -0.95
C THR A 392 -0.85 -0.26 -2.29
N ALA A 393 0.40 0.21 -2.39
CA ALA A 393 0.93 0.77 -3.62
C ALA A 393 0.96 -0.22 -4.79
N ILE A 394 1.20 -1.51 -4.51
CA ILE A 394 1.21 -2.57 -5.52
C ILE A 394 -0.16 -3.20 -5.78
N GLY A 395 -1.22 -2.65 -5.17
CA GLY A 395 -2.60 -3.05 -5.39
C GLY A 395 -3.11 -4.16 -4.48
N VAL A 396 -2.39 -4.47 -3.40
CA VAL A 396 -2.79 -5.49 -2.44
C VAL A 396 -3.68 -4.85 -1.38
N PRO A 397 -4.96 -5.27 -1.27
CA PRO A 397 -5.85 -4.73 -0.26
C PRO A 397 -5.33 -5.16 1.12
N VAL A 398 -5.11 -4.17 1.98
CA VAL A 398 -4.81 -4.38 3.40
C VAL A 398 -5.99 -3.79 4.14
N GLU A 399 -6.84 -4.64 4.71
CA GLU A 399 -7.90 -4.15 5.58
C GLU A 399 -7.25 -3.40 6.76
N PRO A 400 -7.70 -2.18 7.07
CA PRO A 400 -7.25 -1.52 8.28
C PRO A 400 -7.64 -2.37 9.49
N PRO A 401 -6.78 -2.51 10.51
CA PRO A 401 -7.11 -3.28 11.69
C PRO A 401 -8.34 -2.68 12.39
N GLY A 402 -9.48 -3.36 12.27
CA GLY A 402 -10.63 -3.34 13.19
C GLY A 402 -11.45 -2.05 13.28
N THR A 403 -12.42 -1.88 12.37
CA THR A 403 -13.79 -1.46 12.73
C THR A 403 -14.77 -2.63 12.55
N GLY A 404 -14.32 -3.85 12.88
CA GLY A 404 -15.15 -5.04 12.88
C GLY A 404 -15.89 -5.17 14.21
N GLN A 405 -17.15 -4.74 14.26
CA GLN A 405 -18.09 -5.29 15.22
C GLN A 405 -18.28 -6.78 14.87
N GLY A 406 -18.15 -7.65 15.88
CA GLY A 406 -18.37 -9.08 15.70
C GLY A 406 -19.78 -9.38 15.22
N GLY A 407 -19.87 -10.01 14.06
CA GLY A 407 -21.03 -10.76 13.59
C GLY A 407 -20.61 -12.22 13.34
N PRO A 408 -21.49 -13.21 13.60
CA PRO A 408 -21.09 -14.62 13.70
C PRO A 408 -20.71 -15.19 12.32
N ALA A 409 -19.88 -16.23 12.37
CA ALA A 409 -19.35 -16.94 11.22
C ALA A 409 -20.45 -17.45 10.26
N ASP A 410 -20.40 -17.00 9.00
CA ASP A 410 -21.17 -17.59 7.91
C ASP A 410 -20.49 -18.87 7.42
N ASN A 411 -21.24 -19.97 7.49
CA ASN A 411 -20.96 -21.24 6.85
C ASN A 411 -21.04 -21.09 5.31
N PRO A 412 -20.28 -21.87 4.53
CA PRO A 412 -20.37 -21.83 3.06
C PRO A 412 -21.76 -22.30 2.57
N PRO A 413 -22.29 -21.73 1.47
CA PRO A 413 -23.62 -22.05 1.00
C PRO A 413 -23.69 -23.47 0.43
N ALA A 414 -24.69 -24.22 0.89
CA ALA A 414 -25.10 -25.48 0.30
C ALA A 414 -25.93 -25.22 -0.97
N ASP A 415 -25.60 -25.98 -2.00
CA ASP A 415 -26.26 -26.10 -3.31
C ASP A 415 -27.73 -26.56 -3.18
N PRO A 416 -28.73 -25.90 -3.79
CA PRO A 416 -30.08 -26.43 -3.86
C PRO A 416 -30.43 -26.83 -5.30
N ALA A 417 -30.15 -28.09 -5.63
CA ALA A 417 -30.88 -28.79 -6.68
C ALA A 417 -31.61 -29.99 -6.05
N ARG A 418 -32.92 -30.07 -6.36
CA ARG A 418 -33.89 -31.16 -6.13
C ARG A 418 -34.77 -31.04 -4.88
N GLY A 419 -36.03 -30.67 -5.14
CA GLY A 419 -37.09 -31.68 -5.08
C GLY A 419 -38.15 -31.51 -3.99
N ALA A 420 -39.39 -31.47 -4.48
CA ALA A 420 -40.64 -31.91 -3.86
C ALA A 420 -41.32 -31.00 -2.81
N ALA A 421 -42.39 -30.36 -3.30
CA ALA A 421 -43.77 -30.41 -2.80
C ALA A 421 -44.02 -30.72 -1.31
N VAL A 422 -44.87 -29.90 -0.67
CA VAL A 422 -46.23 -30.25 -0.19
C VAL A 422 -46.75 -29.13 0.74
N GLU A 423 -47.97 -28.68 0.42
CA GLU A 423 -49.05 -28.12 1.26
C GLU A 423 -48.82 -27.01 2.30
N GLY A 424 -49.75 -26.03 2.30
CA GLY A 424 -50.12 -25.30 3.51
C GLY A 424 -50.40 -23.80 3.35
N SER A 425 -51.54 -23.44 2.75
CA SER A 425 -52.26 -22.20 3.12
C SER A 425 -52.77 -22.32 4.58
N PRO A 426 -53.15 -21.26 5.32
CA PRO A 426 -53.99 -20.15 4.82
C PRO A 426 -53.72 -18.74 5.37
N ALA A 427 -54.39 -17.77 4.72
CA ALA A 427 -54.93 -16.49 5.24
C ALA A 427 -53.95 -15.47 5.87
N GLY A 428 -54.01 -14.17 5.60
CA GLY A 428 -54.99 -13.35 4.90
C GLY A 428 -54.64 -11.87 5.11
N PHE A 429 -55.55 -11.02 4.69
CA PHE A 429 -55.64 -9.57 4.88
C PHE A 429 -55.09 -8.64 3.79
N GLU A 430 -56.05 -7.82 3.35
CA GLU A 430 -56.08 -6.89 2.25
C GLU A 430 -55.67 -5.46 2.66
N ARG A 431 -55.62 -4.62 1.61
CA ARG A 431 -55.64 -3.14 1.54
C ARG A 431 -54.27 -2.49 1.69
N GLY A 432 -53.78 -1.68 0.76
CA GLY A 432 -54.48 -0.79 -0.17
C GLY A 432 -54.09 0.64 0.19
N GLY A 433 -53.46 1.38 -0.73
CA GLY A 433 -53.03 2.74 -0.46
C GLY A 433 -52.11 3.33 -1.52
N THR A 434 -52.71 3.75 -2.63
CA THR A 434 -52.15 4.68 -3.62
C THR A 434 -52.04 6.09 -3.05
N ALA A 435 -50.97 6.83 -3.34
CA ALA A 435 -51.02 8.29 -3.49
C ALA A 435 -49.81 8.80 -4.28
N GLU A 436 -50.10 9.32 -5.47
CA GLU A 436 -49.27 10.25 -6.24
C GLU A 436 -49.17 11.60 -5.54
N GLY A 437 -48.10 12.35 -5.78
CA GLY A 437 -47.91 13.70 -5.27
C GLY A 437 -46.77 14.43 -5.97
N THR A 438 -47.17 15.32 -6.87
CA THR A 438 -46.43 16.12 -7.84
C THR A 438 -45.64 17.32 -7.27
N SER A 439 -44.54 17.65 -7.97
CA SER A 439 -44.07 18.99 -8.40
C SER A 439 -43.81 20.12 -7.38
N ALA A 440 -42.62 20.75 -7.45
CA ALA A 440 -42.44 22.18 -7.81
C ALA A 440 -41.03 22.75 -7.45
N GLU A 441 -40.31 23.21 -8.47
CA GLU A 441 -39.38 24.38 -8.48
C GLU A 441 -40.18 25.70 -8.26
N PRO A 442 -39.64 26.95 -8.14
CA PRO A 442 -38.37 27.54 -8.67
C PRO A 442 -37.77 28.64 -7.71
N PRO A 443 -37.15 29.80 -8.12
CA PRO A 443 -36.26 30.17 -9.24
C PRO A 443 -34.92 30.86 -8.81
N ARG A 444 -34.15 31.22 -9.86
CA ARG A 444 -32.91 32.02 -9.98
C ARG A 444 -33.07 33.55 -9.83
N GLY A 445 -31.93 34.26 -9.63
CA GLY A 445 -31.67 35.66 -10.03
C GLY A 445 -30.24 36.09 -9.63
N ALA A 446 -29.30 36.27 -10.58
CA ALA A 446 -28.87 37.54 -11.24
C ALA A 446 -28.03 38.47 -10.29
N ALA A 447 -26.70 38.58 -10.44
CA ALA A 447 -25.91 39.41 -11.38
C ALA A 447 -25.60 40.83 -10.86
N ALA A 448 -24.30 41.19 -10.77
CA ALA A 448 -23.67 42.45 -11.25
C ALA A 448 -22.45 42.92 -10.42
N ASP A 449 -21.38 43.20 -11.18
CA ASP A 449 -20.38 44.28 -11.09
C ASP A 449 -19.33 44.44 -9.95
N SER A 450 -18.10 44.62 -10.45
CA SER A 450 -16.86 45.11 -9.80
C SER A 450 -16.81 46.67 -9.85
N PRO A 451 -15.71 47.42 -9.58
CA PRO A 451 -14.33 47.10 -9.16
C PRO A 451 -13.80 48.09 -8.05
N PRO A 452 -12.54 48.59 -8.07
CA PRO A 452 -11.38 48.00 -7.40
C PRO A 452 -10.75 48.93 -6.34
N GLY A 453 -9.88 48.39 -5.49
CA GLY A 453 -9.08 49.21 -4.57
C GLY A 453 -7.84 48.46 -4.11
N GLY A 454 -6.69 48.77 -4.72
CA GLY A 454 -5.40 48.32 -4.22
C GLY A 454 -4.95 49.16 -3.04
N VAL A 455 -4.25 48.55 -2.08
CA VAL A 455 -3.30 49.27 -1.24
C VAL A 455 -2.08 48.37 -1.00
N VAL A 456 -0.93 48.99 -1.25
CA VAL A 456 0.43 48.53 -1.06
C VAL A 456 0.73 48.49 0.44
N GLY A 457 1.41 47.45 0.92
CA GLY A 457 1.82 47.33 2.32
C GLY A 457 3.03 46.43 2.48
N SER A 458 4.18 46.91 2.01
CA SER A 458 5.50 46.41 2.37
C SER A 458 5.91 47.03 3.70
N LEU A 459 6.22 46.23 4.72
CA LEU A 459 7.18 46.58 5.77
C LEU A 459 7.93 45.32 6.23
N ALA A 460 9.24 45.49 6.30
CA ALA A 460 10.24 44.48 6.56
C ALA A 460 10.58 44.36 8.05
N GLY A 461 10.86 43.12 8.49
CA GLY A 461 11.79 42.71 9.56
C GLY A 461 11.41 43.01 11.02
N PRO A 462 12.04 42.35 12.02
CA PRO A 462 13.29 41.57 11.93
C PRO A 462 13.20 40.13 12.50
N ALA A 463 14.28 39.39 12.25
CA ALA A 463 14.62 38.14 12.89
C ALA A 463 14.73 38.31 14.43
N GLY A 464 14.22 37.33 15.16
CA GLY A 464 14.38 37.19 16.60
C GLY A 464 14.36 35.71 16.98
N ASP A 465 15.52 35.21 17.37
CA ASP A 465 15.69 33.92 18.04
C ASP A 465 14.79 33.82 19.27
N VAL A 466 14.01 32.73 19.36
CA VAL A 466 13.40 32.28 20.61
C VAL A 466 13.66 30.79 20.78
N VAL A 467 14.72 30.50 21.54
CA VAL A 467 14.91 29.24 22.25
C VAL A 467 13.83 29.16 23.32
N GLY A 468 12.97 28.14 23.27
CA GLY A 468 11.85 28.00 24.20
C GLY A 468 11.28 26.59 24.31
N SER A 469 11.89 25.80 25.19
CA SER A 469 11.24 24.82 26.07
C SER A 469 10.53 23.60 25.46
N LEU A 470 11.29 22.52 25.31
CA LEU A 470 10.82 21.13 25.34
C LEU A 470 10.60 20.68 26.79
N ALA A 471 9.35 20.71 27.29
CA ALA A 471 8.92 19.94 28.46
C ALA A 471 7.38 19.92 28.59
N GLY A 472 6.76 18.77 28.34
CA GLY A 472 5.32 18.51 28.54
C GLY A 472 4.98 17.09 28.06
N PRO A 473 4.14 16.33 28.78
CA PRO A 473 4.47 14.97 29.19
C PRO A 473 4.30 13.91 28.10
N ALA A 474 5.30 13.03 28.02
CA ALA A 474 5.20 11.72 27.41
C ALA A 474 4.22 10.85 28.23
N GLY A 475 2.95 10.96 27.91
CA GLY A 475 1.87 10.10 28.38
C GLY A 475 1.13 9.52 27.18
N GLY A 476 1.86 8.94 26.23
CA GLY A 476 1.27 8.17 25.15
C GLY A 476 0.69 6.88 25.71
N VAL A 477 -0.63 6.85 25.87
CA VAL A 477 -1.38 5.63 26.14
C VAL A 477 -1.04 4.63 25.04
N VAL A 478 -0.30 3.59 25.40
CA VAL A 478 -0.02 2.45 24.55
C VAL A 478 -1.36 1.76 24.32
N GLY A 479 -1.98 2.04 23.18
CA GLY A 479 -3.13 1.27 22.71
C GLY A 479 -2.74 -0.19 22.64
N SER A 480 -3.57 -1.05 23.24
CA SER A 480 -3.43 -2.51 23.28
C SER A 480 -2.85 -3.07 21.97
N LEU A 481 -1.63 -3.60 22.04
CA LEU A 481 -0.91 -4.29 20.95
C LEU A 481 -1.35 -5.77 20.82
N ALA A 482 -2.51 -6.12 21.37
CA ALA A 482 -3.00 -7.48 21.37
C ALA A 482 -3.54 -7.89 19.98
N GLY A 483 -2.69 -8.55 19.20
CA GLY A 483 -3.09 -9.41 18.09
C GLY A 483 -2.03 -10.49 17.84
N PRO A 484 -2.33 -11.79 18.02
CA PRO A 484 -1.38 -12.85 17.69
C PRO A 484 -1.28 -12.95 16.16
N ALA A 485 -0.06 -12.96 15.61
CA ALA A 485 0.24 -13.29 14.22
C ALA A 485 -0.60 -12.56 13.16
N GLY A 486 -0.40 -11.25 12.99
CA GLY A 486 -1.05 -10.50 11.89
C GLY A 486 -1.28 -9.00 12.13
N GLY A 487 -0.89 -8.46 13.29
CA GLY A 487 -1.04 -7.02 13.58
C GLY A 487 -0.04 -6.14 12.82
N VAL A 488 -0.46 -4.91 12.49
CA VAL A 488 0.42 -3.88 11.93
C VAL A 488 1.25 -3.26 13.06
N VAL A 489 2.57 -3.36 12.99
CA VAL A 489 3.50 -2.76 13.95
C VAL A 489 4.30 -1.67 13.24
N ASP A 490 4.11 -0.41 13.63
CA ASP A 490 4.83 0.73 13.03
C ASP A 490 4.72 0.78 11.49
N GLY A 491 3.52 0.45 10.98
CA GLY A 491 3.23 0.37 9.54
C GLY A 491 3.76 -0.90 8.83
N TRP A 492 4.33 -1.86 9.55
CA TRP A 492 4.82 -3.13 9.02
C TRP A 492 3.87 -4.29 9.30
N LEU A 493 3.73 -5.16 8.31
CA LEU A 493 3.14 -6.49 8.45
C LEU A 493 4.24 -7.54 8.35
N VAL A 494 4.12 -8.58 9.17
CA VAL A 494 5.06 -9.70 9.23
C VAL A 494 4.33 -10.99 8.90
N ASP A 495 4.92 -11.81 8.04
CA ASP A 495 4.49 -13.17 7.84
C ASP A 495 4.43 -13.94 9.18
N PRO A 496 3.32 -14.64 9.50
CA PRO A 496 3.16 -15.38 10.75
C PRO A 496 4.29 -16.35 11.08
N GLU A 497 4.82 -17.02 10.07
CA GLU A 497 5.84 -18.04 10.25
C GLU A 497 7.23 -17.42 10.41
N LEU A 498 7.54 -16.32 9.71
CA LEU A 498 8.69 -15.48 10.02
C LEU A 498 8.60 -14.90 11.43
N TRP A 499 7.45 -14.40 11.84
CA TRP A 499 7.23 -13.82 13.15
C TRP A 499 7.54 -14.82 14.27
N ARG A 500 7.07 -16.07 14.15
CA ARG A 500 7.41 -17.15 15.08
C ARG A 500 8.91 -17.39 15.16
N ARG A 501 9.59 -17.52 14.01
CA ARG A 501 11.06 -17.69 13.95
C ARG A 501 11.81 -16.52 14.56
N LEU A 502 11.36 -15.29 14.32
CA LEU A 502 11.99 -14.09 14.87
C LEU A 502 11.83 -14.01 16.38
N ARG A 503 10.68 -14.42 16.94
CA ARG A 503 10.51 -14.48 18.40
C ARG A 503 11.47 -15.48 19.03
N ASP A 504 11.63 -16.66 18.42
CA ASP A 504 12.53 -17.68 18.94
C ASP A 504 14.01 -17.25 18.79
N ALA A 505 14.36 -16.60 17.68
CA ALA A 505 15.68 -16.02 17.47
C ALA A 505 15.99 -14.89 18.47
N LEU A 506 15.00 -14.04 18.80
CA LEU A 506 15.15 -12.97 19.79
C LEU A 506 15.42 -13.56 21.18
N ALA A 507 14.66 -14.56 21.60
CA ALA A 507 14.88 -15.23 22.88
C ALA A 507 16.29 -15.86 22.95
N ALA A 508 16.69 -16.59 21.90
CA ALA A 508 18.02 -17.20 21.83
C ALA A 508 19.16 -16.16 21.85
N GLU A 509 18.94 -14.98 21.24
CA GLU A 509 19.91 -13.88 21.25
C GLU A 509 20.03 -13.25 22.64
N VAL A 510 18.89 -13.04 23.32
CA VAL A 510 18.87 -12.53 24.69
C VAL A 510 19.59 -13.49 25.65
N ASP A 511 19.36 -14.80 25.51
CA ASP A 511 20.06 -15.82 26.30
C ASP A 511 21.56 -15.86 25.98
N ARG A 512 21.95 -15.76 24.70
CA ARG A 512 23.36 -15.72 24.31
C ARG A 512 24.06 -14.49 24.89
N TYR A 513 23.45 -13.31 24.73
CA TYR A 513 24.00 -12.06 25.26
C TYR A 513 24.15 -12.11 26.79
N ALA A 514 23.18 -12.71 27.49
CA ALA A 514 23.26 -12.91 28.93
C ALA A 514 24.38 -13.87 29.35
N ARG A 515 24.69 -14.90 28.55
CA ARG A 515 25.82 -15.82 28.80
C ARG A 515 27.17 -15.17 28.51
N ASP A 516 27.28 -14.42 27.42
CA ASP A 516 28.54 -13.81 26.97
C ASP A 516 28.93 -12.59 27.82
N ASP A 517 27.95 -11.85 28.35
CA ASP A 517 28.16 -10.71 29.26
C ASP A 517 27.22 -10.79 30.48
N PRO A 518 27.51 -11.67 31.46
CA PRO A 518 26.66 -11.86 32.64
C PRO A 518 26.48 -10.60 33.50
N LEU A 519 27.45 -9.67 33.42
CA LEU A 519 27.41 -8.41 34.15
C LEU A 519 26.47 -7.40 33.50
N SER A 520 26.09 -7.57 32.23
CA SER A 520 25.19 -6.66 31.52
C SER A 520 23.78 -6.60 32.12
N ALA A 521 23.15 -5.43 31.99
CA ALA A 521 21.77 -5.21 32.41
C ALA A 521 20.73 -5.87 31.48
N GLY A 522 21.16 -6.39 30.32
CA GLY A 522 20.30 -6.99 29.31
C GLY A 522 20.64 -6.49 27.91
N LEU A 523 20.16 -7.21 26.90
CA LEU A 523 20.41 -6.90 25.48
C LEU A 523 19.70 -5.59 25.10
N PRO A 524 20.41 -4.54 24.65
CA PRO A 524 19.76 -3.33 24.17
C PRO A 524 18.83 -3.63 23.00
N VAL A 525 17.63 -3.04 22.99
CA VAL A 525 16.66 -3.21 21.89
C VAL A 525 17.26 -2.82 20.53
N SER A 526 18.08 -1.77 20.50
CA SER A 526 18.78 -1.36 19.27
C SER A 526 19.83 -2.38 18.79
N ALA A 527 20.47 -3.11 19.71
CA ALA A 527 21.39 -4.18 19.37
C ALA A 527 20.63 -5.39 18.83
N ALA A 528 19.54 -5.80 19.49
CA ALA A 528 18.64 -6.85 19.01
C ALA A 528 18.09 -6.54 17.60
N CYS A 529 17.66 -5.28 17.37
CA CYS A 529 17.16 -4.82 16.07
C CYS A 529 18.20 -5.02 14.97
N ARG A 530 19.47 -4.66 15.23
CA ARG A 530 20.58 -4.86 14.28
C ARG A 530 20.89 -6.34 14.06
N THR A 531 20.96 -7.14 15.13
CA THR A 531 21.28 -8.57 15.04
C THR A 531 20.22 -9.34 14.26
N LEU A 532 18.94 -9.05 14.53
CA LEU A 532 17.79 -9.65 13.83
C LEU A 532 17.48 -8.99 12.48
N ARG A 533 18.19 -7.90 12.13
CA ARG A 533 18.04 -7.15 10.86
C ARG A 533 16.62 -6.66 10.61
N LEU A 534 16.00 -6.19 11.67
CA LEU A 534 14.67 -5.60 11.61
C LEU A 534 14.78 -4.12 11.25
N PRO A 535 13.81 -3.58 10.50
CA PRO A 535 13.85 -2.19 10.05
C PRO A 535 13.55 -1.18 11.16
N THR A 536 12.90 -1.58 12.25
CA THR A 536 12.50 -0.69 13.34
C THR A 536 12.63 -1.40 14.70
N PRO A 537 13.10 -0.70 15.76
CA PRO A 537 13.07 -1.17 17.13
C PRO A 537 11.66 -1.54 17.63
N ALA A 538 10.61 -0.94 17.06
CA ALA A 538 9.23 -1.23 17.44
C ALA A 538 8.87 -2.71 17.20
N LEU A 539 9.38 -3.32 16.13
CA LEU A 539 9.20 -4.75 15.86
C LEU A 539 9.86 -5.63 16.93
N VAL A 540 11.02 -5.22 17.46
CA VAL A 540 11.69 -5.95 18.55
C VAL A 540 10.83 -5.93 19.82
N LEU A 541 10.27 -4.77 20.16
CA LEU A 541 9.39 -4.63 21.32
C LEU A 541 8.14 -5.49 21.18
N ALA A 542 7.50 -5.49 20.00
CA ALA A 542 6.35 -6.32 19.73
C ALA A 542 6.67 -7.84 19.70
N LEU A 543 7.88 -8.23 19.29
CA LEU A 543 8.35 -9.62 19.38
C LEU A 543 8.60 -10.06 20.83
N ALA A 544 9.02 -9.14 21.70
CA ALA A 544 9.30 -9.37 23.11
C ALA A 544 8.03 -9.46 23.98
N GLU A 545 6.95 -8.81 23.55
CA GLU A 545 5.69 -8.73 24.28
C GLU A 545 5.18 -10.11 24.71
N GLY A 546 4.86 -10.25 26.00
CA GLY A 546 4.38 -11.50 26.60
C GLY A 546 5.41 -12.63 26.74
N ARG A 547 6.66 -12.46 26.27
CA ARG A 547 7.72 -13.49 26.35
C ARG A 547 8.99 -13.05 27.06
N LEU A 548 9.40 -11.79 26.90
CA LEU A 548 10.67 -11.25 27.40
C LEU A 548 10.42 -9.93 28.15
N PRO A 549 10.86 -9.81 29.41
CA PRO A 549 10.80 -8.53 30.11
C PRO A 549 11.65 -7.46 29.40
N VAL A 550 11.11 -6.24 29.31
CA VAL A 550 11.80 -5.06 28.79
C VAL A 550 11.88 -4.01 29.89
N THR A 551 13.09 -3.66 30.32
CA THR A 551 13.33 -2.62 31.34
C THR A 551 14.33 -1.61 30.80
N ALA A 552 13.99 -0.31 30.83
CA ALA A 552 14.85 0.78 30.34
C ALA A 552 15.45 0.52 28.94
N GLY A 553 14.64 -0.01 28.00
CA GLY A 553 15.08 -0.29 26.64
C GLY A 553 16.02 -1.50 26.49
N ARG A 554 16.06 -2.38 27.49
CA ARG A 554 16.87 -3.61 27.49
C ARG A 554 16.00 -4.84 27.71
N LEU A 555 16.30 -5.88 26.95
CA LEU A 555 15.66 -7.19 26.99
C LEU A 555 16.42 -8.10 27.95
N THR A 556 15.69 -8.80 28.81
CA THR A 556 16.26 -9.79 29.72
C THR A 556 15.60 -11.15 29.54
N PRO A 557 16.28 -12.26 29.87
CA PRO A 557 15.64 -13.58 29.92
C PRO A 557 14.46 -13.58 30.92
N PRO A 558 13.40 -14.38 30.68
CA PRO A 558 12.21 -14.41 31.53
C PRO A 558 12.49 -15.07 32.89
N ARG A 559 13.46 -15.99 32.96
CA ARG A 559 14.06 -16.48 34.19
C ARG A 559 15.52 -16.12 34.15
N ARG A 560 15.92 -15.17 34.98
CA ARG A 560 17.32 -14.99 35.31
C ARG A 560 17.61 -15.99 36.41
N ASP A 561 18.35 -17.05 36.11
CA ASP A 561 19.24 -17.59 37.14
C ASP A 561 20.15 -16.41 37.48
N ALA A 562 19.85 -15.75 38.60
CA ALA A 562 20.43 -14.48 39.01
C ALA A 562 21.87 -14.65 39.51
N ASP A 563 22.64 -15.52 38.85
CA ASP A 563 23.95 -15.90 39.30
C ASP A 563 24.96 -14.90 38.75
N LEU A 564 25.61 -14.20 39.68
CA LEU A 564 26.82 -13.46 39.35
C LEU A 564 27.88 -14.47 38.90
N PRO A 565 28.81 -14.08 38.02
CA PRO A 565 29.99 -14.89 37.75
C PRO A 565 30.64 -15.32 39.06
N ARG A 566 31.05 -16.60 39.19
CA ARG A 566 31.64 -17.16 40.42
C ARG A 566 32.72 -16.26 41.07
N PRO A 567 33.64 -15.63 40.30
CA PRO A 567 34.61 -14.71 40.88
C PRO A 567 33.99 -13.48 41.55
N VAL A 568 32.92 -12.92 40.95
CA VAL A 568 32.20 -11.77 41.49
C VAL A 568 31.35 -12.18 42.70
N GLU A 569 30.68 -13.33 42.63
CA GLU A 569 29.92 -13.86 43.78
C GLU A 569 30.84 -14.10 44.99
N GLN A 570 32.03 -14.68 44.77
CA GLN A 570 33.02 -14.91 45.82
C GLN A 570 33.58 -13.59 46.37
N ALA A 571 33.84 -12.60 45.51
CA ALA A 571 34.27 -11.27 45.91
C ALA A 571 33.20 -10.56 46.76
N VAL A 572 31.92 -10.60 46.34
CA VAL A 572 30.80 -10.04 47.09
C VAL A 572 30.60 -10.75 48.43
N ARG A 573 30.70 -12.09 48.48
CA ARG A 573 30.66 -12.83 49.75
C ARG A 573 31.80 -12.44 50.69
N THR A 574 33.01 -12.28 50.16
CA THR A 574 34.18 -11.86 50.94
C THR A 574 34.00 -10.44 51.47
N LEU A 575 33.44 -9.55 50.63
CA LEU A 575 33.11 -8.19 51.01
C LEU A 575 32.10 -8.18 52.17
N LEU A 576 30.97 -8.88 52.02
CA LEU A 576 29.92 -8.96 53.04
C LEU A 576 30.42 -9.54 54.36
N ALA A 577 31.27 -10.57 54.33
CA ALA A 577 31.85 -11.16 55.54
C ALA A 577 32.82 -10.23 56.30
N ARG A 578 33.39 -9.23 55.61
CA ARG A 578 34.27 -8.21 56.22
C ARG A 578 33.50 -6.99 56.73
N MET A 579 32.22 -6.86 56.40
CA MET A 579 31.41 -5.73 56.85
C MET A 579 31.12 -5.85 58.34
N PRO A 580 31.48 -4.86 59.17
CA PRO A 580 31.21 -4.91 60.61
C PRO A 580 29.71 -4.78 60.94
N GLN A 581 28.93 -4.16 60.04
CA GLN A 581 27.49 -3.95 60.17
C GLN A 581 26.84 -4.00 58.79
N PRO A 582 25.54 -4.38 58.66
CA PRO A 582 24.87 -4.50 57.36
C PRO A 582 24.88 -3.21 56.52
N TRP A 583 24.77 -2.05 57.16
CA TRP A 583 24.81 -0.74 56.51
C TRP A 583 26.22 -0.13 56.40
N ALA A 584 27.28 -0.89 56.68
CA ALA A 584 28.65 -0.43 56.42
C ALA A 584 28.91 -0.36 54.91
N ALA A 585 29.46 0.77 54.44
CA ALA A 585 29.83 0.94 53.04
C ALA A 585 31.35 0.82 52.86
N PRO A 586 31.83 -0.06 51.96
CA PRO A 586 33.25 -0.25 51.74
C PRO A 586 33.91 0.99 51.12
N THR A 587 35.22 1.05 51.28
CA THR A 587 36.10 2.05 50.66
C THR A 587 36.43 1.66 49.21
N ALA A 588 36.90 2.64 48.43
CA ALA A 588 37.31 2.39 47.05
C ALA A 588 38.46 1.36 46.97
N ASP A 589 39.40 1.42 47.91
CA ASP A 589 40.56 0.51 47.96
C ASP A 589 40.14 -0.93 48.31
N GLU A 590 39.17 -1.12 49.21
CA GLU A 590 38.61 -2.43 49.52
C GLU A 590 37.89 -3.05 48.32
N LEU A 591 37.12 -2.24 47.59
CA LEU A 591 36.45 -2.67 46.36
C LEU A 591 37.46 -3.01 45.26
N ALA A 592 38.50 -2.18 45.07
CA ALA A 592 39.57 -2.42 44.11
C ALA A 592 40.37 -3.69 44.45
N GLY A 593 40.69 -3.91 45.73
CA GLY A 593 41.39 -5.10 46.21
C GLY A 593 40.61 -6.40 45.97
N LEU A 594 39.28 -6.33 45.92
CA LEU A 594 38.41 -7.46 45.57
C LEU A 594 38.04 -7.51 44.08
N ARG A 595 38.59 -6.61 43.25
CA ARG A 595 38.29 -6.45 41.82
C ARG A 595 36.80 -6.20 41.54
N LEU A 596 36.11 -5.52 42.46
CA LEU A 596 34.72 -5.11 42.30
C LEU A 596 34.66 -3.70 41.70
N GLY A 597 34.64 -3.62 40.36
CA GLY A 597 34.46 -2.37 39.64
C GLY A 597 32.99 -1.95 39.51
N PRO A 598 32.71 -0.83 38.80
CA PRO A 598 31.35 -0.33 38.63
C PRO A 598 30.39 -1.33 37.97
N ARG A 599 30.87 -2.16 37.04
CA ARG A 599 30.03 -3.17 36.35
C ARG A 599 29.66 -4.33 37.27
N GLU A 600 30.62 -4.79 38.07
CA GLU A 600 30.45 -5.87 39.04
C GLU A 600 29.51 -5.43 40.17
N LEU A 601 29.66 -4.20 40.67
CA LEU A 601 28.78 -3.62 41.67
C LEU A 601 27.36 -3.43 41.13
N ALA A 602 27.20 -2.86 39.94
CA ALA A 602 25.90 -2.72 39.31
C ALA A 602 25.23 -4.08 39.08
N ALA A 603 26.01 -5.11 38.72
CA ALA A 603 25.50 -6.47 38.59
C ALA A 603 25.04 -7.04 39.94
N ALA A 604 25.83 -6.86 41.00
CA ALA A 604 25.52 -7.34 42.34
C ALA A 604 24.30 -6.63 42.96
N VAL A 605 24.14 -5.33 42.71
CA VAL A 605 22.95 -4.58 43.11
C VAL A 605 21.72 -5.09 42.35
N ARG A 606 21.85 -5.28 41.04
CA ARG A 606 20.79 -5.80 40.19
C ARG A 606 20.35 -7.23 40.53
N THR A 607 21.24 -8.08 41.05
CA THR A 607 20.91 -9.43 41.52
C THR A 607 20.50 -9.47 43.00
N GLY A 608 20.40 -8.31 43.67
CA GLY A 608 20.00 -8.19 45.07
C GLY A 608 21.07 -8.67 46.08
N ARG A 609 22.32 -8.86 45.63
CA ARG A 609 23.45 -9.24 46.50
C ARG A 609 24.05 -8.04 47.24
N LEU A 610 23.76 -6.82 46.78
CA LEU A 610 24.10 -5.55 47.41
C LEU A 610 22.93 -4.58 47.23
N VAL A 611 22.91 -3.51 48.02
CA VAL A 611 21.97 -2.39 47.87
C VAL A 611 22.78 -1.13 47.61
N GLU A 612 22.47 -0.38 46.56
CA GLU A 612 23.11 0.91 46.28
C GLU A 612 22.33 2.04 46.97
N LEU A 613 23.01 2.77 47.86
CA LEU A 613 22.44 3.93 48.56
C LEU A 613 22.57 5.21 47.72
N ALA A 614 23.73 5.37 47.08
CA ALA A 614 24.09 6.45 46.16
C ALA A 614 25.20 5.96 45.24
N ALA A 615 25.55 6.73 44.20
CA ALA A 615 26.57 6.35 43.23
C ALA A 615 27.89 5.90 43.90
N GLY A 616 28.21 4.62 43.80
CA GLY A 616 29.42 4.02 44.38
C GLY A 616 29.38 3.77 45.90
N VAL A 617 28.21 3.93 46.54
CA VAL A 617 27.98 3.61 47.96
C VAL A 617 27.03 2.42 48.04
N VAL A 618 27.61 1.23 48.24
CA VAL A 618 26.89 -0.04 48.34
C VAL A 618 26.91 -0.59 49.76
N VAL A 619 25.84 -1.27 50.16
CA VAL A 619 25.68 -1.92 51.48
C VAL A 619 25.12 -3.33 51.34
N ALA A 620 25.09 -4.09 52.44
CA ALA A 620 24.60 -5.46 52.46
C ALA A 620 23.10 -5.56 52.14
N PRO A 621 22.62 -6.72 51.63
CA PRO A 621 21.19 -6.99 51.56
C PRO A 621 20.59 -6.97 52.98
N GLY A 622 19.38 -6.40 53.13
CA GLY A 622 18.74 -6.21 54.43
C GLY A 622 19.29 -5.05 55.28
N ALA A 623 20.28 -4.29 54.77
CA ALA A 623 20.83 -3.13 55.49
C ALA A 623 19.78 -2.07 55.82
N LEU A 624 18.79 -1.88 54.93
CA LEU A 624 17.69 -0.96 55.15
C LEU A 624 16.84 -1.41 56.34
N ASP A 625 16.49 -2.70 56.43
CA ASP A 625 15.70 -3.24 57.53
C ASP A 625 16.42 -3.12 58.87
N ALA A 626 17.68 -3.54 58.88
CA ALA A 626 18.51 -3.48 60.08
C ALA A 626 18.73 -2.01 60.53
N ALA A 627 18.88 -1.08 59.59
CA ALA A 627 19.03 0.34 59.92
C ALA A 627 17.73 0.93 60.48
N VAL A 628 16.55 0.60 59.92
CA VAL A 628 15.29 1.12 60.45
C VAL A 628 15.02 0.56 61.85
N ALA A 629 15.37 -0.70 62.13
CA ALA A 629 15.25 -1.25 63.49
C ALA A 629 16.03 -0.41 64.52
N VAL A 630 17.29 -0.05 64.22
CA VAL A 630 18.09 0.82 65.09
C VAL A 630 17.51 2.24 65.18
N LEU A 631 17.04 2.79 64.07
CA LEU A 631 16.49 4.15 64.04
C LEU A 631 15.15 4.26 64.78
N ALA A 632 14.36 3.19 64.82
CA ALA A 632 13.09 3.14 65.53
C ALA A 632 13.25 3.18 67.05
N GLU A 633 14.37 2.67 67.59
CA GLU A 633 14.69 2.72 69.03
C GLU A 633 15.11 4.12 69.52
N LEU A 634 15.39 5.05 68.60
CA LEU A 634 15.75 6.41 68.97
C LEU A 634 14.54 7.23 69.44
N PRO A 635 14.74 8.21 70.34
CA PRO A 635 13.73 9.23 70.62
C PRO A 635 13.31 9.94 69.32
N GLN A 636 12.03 9.81 68.98
CA GLN A 636 11.45 10.40 67.77
C GLN A 636 10.95 11.83 68.06
N PRO A 637 11.15 12.81 67.17
CA PRO A 637 11.91 12.75 65.92
C PRO A 637 13.42 12.95 66.15
N PHE A 638 14.25 12.23 65.39
CA PHE A 638 15.70 12.27 65.49
C PHE A 638 16.36 13.16 64.42
N THR A 639 17.56 13.65 64.71
CA THR A 639 18.39 14.42 63.76
C THR A 639 19.30 13.49 62.94
N LEU A 640 19.91 14.00 61.86
CA LEU A 640 20.98 13.29 61.16
C LEU A 640 22.16 12.95 62.08
N SER A 641 22.49 13.84 63.04
CA SER A 641 23.61 13.61 63.96
C SER A 641 23.35 12.43 64.89
N THR A 642 22.14 12.36 65.46
CA THR A 642 21.72 11.27 66.36
C THR A 642 21.58 9.96 65.59
N ALA A 643 21.00 9.97 64.39
CA ALA A 643 20.92 8.79 63.51
C ALA A 643 22.32 8.25 63.16
N ARG A 644 23.25 9.14 62.79
CA ARG A 644 24.63 8.78 62.46
C ARG A 644 25.37 8.17 63.66
N GLN A 645 25.18 8.74 64.85
CA GLN A 645 25.79 8.23 66.08
C GLN A 645 25.24 6.85 66.45
N ALA A 646 23.92 6.67 66.35
CA ALA A 646 23.25 5.39 66.62
C ALA A 646 23.65 4.28 65.65
N LEU A 647 23.72 4.60 64.36
CA LEU A 647 24.16 3.67 63.31
C LEU A 647 25.69 3.49 63.27
N GLY A 648 26.46 4.20 64.12
CA GLY A 648 27.92 4.08 64.15
C GLY A 648 28.62 4.32 62.81
N THR A 649 28.05 5.18 61.94
CA THR A 649 28.49 5.32 60.54
C THR A 649 28.94 6.75 60.18
N THR A 650 29.38 6.94 58.94
CA THR A 650 29.84 8.24 58.42
C THR A 650 28.70 9.01 57.75
N ARG A 651 28.85 10.33 57.58
CA ARG A 651 27.86 11.13 56.81
C ARG A 651 27.72 10.64 55.36
N ARG A 652 28.80 10.12 54.76
CA ARG A 652 28.83 9.52 53.41
C ARG A 652 27.78 8.41 53.24
N VAL A 653 27.45 7.70 54.32
CA VAL A 653 26.51 6.57 54.31
C VAL A 653 25.18 6.97 54.93
N ALA A 654 25.18 7.68 56.06
CA ALA A 654 23.96 8.04 56.79
C ALA A 654 23.01 8.92 55.97
N VAL A 655 23.53 9.87 55.18
CA VAL A 655 22.70 10.76 54.35
C VAL A 655 21.96 9.98 53.25
N PRO A 656 22.64 9.26 52.33
CA PRO A 656 21.95 8.55 51.26
C PRO A 656 21.10 7.38 51.76
N LEU A 657 21.48 6.76 52.89
CA LEU A 657 20.64 5.75 53.55
C LEU A 657 19.29 6.33 53.98
N LEU A 658 19.30 7.46 54.69
CA LEU A 658 18.06 8.12 55.13
C LEU A 658 17.24 8.65 53.94
N GLU A 659 17.88 9.15 52.88
CA GLU A 659 17.17 9.57 51.66
C GLU A 659 16.50 8.40 50.92
N LEU A 660 17.14 7.23 50.90
CA LEU A 660 16.54 6.03 50.33
C LEU A 660 15.38 5.51 51.19
N LEU A 661 15.53 5.53 52.52
CA LEU A 661 14.45 5.20 53.46
C LEU A 661 13.27 6.17 53.36
N ASP A 662 13.53 7.47 53.18
CA ASP A 662 12.52 8.50 52.95
C ASP A 662 11.74 8.22 51.65
N ARG A 663 12.44 7.87 50.55
CA ARG A 663 11.81 7.48 49.28
C ARG A 663 10.98 6.20 49.37
N GLN A 664 11.40 5.25 50.21
CA GLN A 664 10.65 4.01 50.47
C GLN A 664 9.54 4.19 51.52
N GLY A 665 9.34 5.39 52.06
CA GLY A 665 8.33 5.68 53.09
C GLY A 665 8.63 5.07 54.47
N ARG A 666 9.84 4.55 54.68
CA ARG A 666 10.27 3.90 55.93
C ARG A 666 10.75 4.90 56.99
N THR A 667 11.14 6.08 56.55
CA THR A 667 11.34 7.27 57.39
C THR A 667 10.66 8.45 56.73
N ARG A 668 10.39 9.52 57.49
CA ARG A 668 9.85 10.76 56.92
C ARG A 668 10.59 11.98 57.44
N ARG A 669 11.12 12.77 56.52
CA ARG A 669 11.76 14.07 56.79
C ARG A 669 10.72 15.15 57.09
N LEU A 670 10.88 15.84 58.21
CA LEU A 670 10.09 16.96 58.67
C LEU A 670 10.66 18.30 58.16
N ALA A 671 9.87 19.37 58.27
CA ALA A 671 10.24 20.72 57.79
C ALA A 671 11.50 21.29 58.47
N ASP A 672 11.79 20.86 59.71
CA ASP A 672 12.96 21.27 60.49
C ASP A 672 14.18 20.35 60.28
N SER A 673 14.18 19.52 59.24
CA SER A 673 15.21 18.53 58.92
C SER A 673 15.39 17.38 59.93
N ARG A 674 14.53 17.26 60.95
CA ARG A 674 14.43 16.02 61.74
C ARG A 674 13.67 14.95 60.96
N ARG A 675 13.82 13.69 61.37
CA ARG A 675 13.13 12.54 60.78
C ARG A 675 12.42 11.76 61.85
N HIS A 676 11.37 11.05 61.46
CA HIS A 676 10.77 10.02 62.30
C HIS A 676 10.49 8.74 61.52
N CYS A 677 10.45 7.61 62.23
CA CYS A 677 9.94 6.35 61.72
C CYS A 677 8.39 6.33 61.88
N PRO A 678 7.61 6.15 60.80
CA PRO A 678 6.16 6.00 60.89
C PRO A 678 5.78 4.76 61.73
N ALA A 679 4.73 4.85 62.54
CA ALA A 679 4.30 3.77 63.45
C ALA A 679 3.61 2.59 62.73
N GLU A 680 3.22 2.73 61.47
CA GLU A 680 2.58 1.68 60.67
C GLU A 680 3.55 1.21 59.57
N GLY A 681 4.02 -0.03 59.65
CA GLY A 681 4.86 -0.63 58.60
C GLY A 681 5.85 -1.72 59.01
N PHE A 682 5.89 -2.15 60.28
CA PHE A 682 6.66 -3.33 60.69
C PHE A 682 5.74 -4.55 60.85
N THR A 683 5.38 -5.17 59.73
CA THR A 683 4.92 -6.56 59.72
C THR A 683 5.96 -7.41 58.99
N SER A 684 6.30 -8.53 59.64
CA SER A 684 7.36 -9.48 59.34
C SER A 684 7.34 -10.09 57.94
#